data_AF-A0A847GJW1-F1
#
_entry.id   AF-A0A847GJW1-F1
#
_cell.length_a   1.000
_cell.length_b   1.000
_cell.length_c   1.000
_cell.angle_alpha   90.00
_cell.angle_beta   90.00
_cell.angle_gamma   90.00
#
_symmetry.space_group_name_H-M   'P 1'
#
loop_
_entity.id
_entity.type
_entity.pdbx_description
1 polymer ?
#
loop_
_entity_poly.entity_id
_entity_poly.type
_entity_poly.pdbx_seq_one_letter_code
_entity_poly.pdbx_strand_id
1 'polypeptide(L)'
;MKHFIALVVLIGLSLTAFAEDVRLQPLKDLNGYFPFTPPRSLPEWEQRREYVRRQILVAAGLWPMPAKTPLNAVIHGRIDCDGYTVEKVYFESAPGFFVTGNLYRPKKIQGRVPGVMFAHGHRESARLYLTPDDTLRKSIADGAERFERAGRSTYQSQCRQLARMGCVVWQWDMLGDSDAIQLSRQLVHGFAKQRAEMNTTENWGLYSPQAETHCQNIMGLQTLNAVRGLDFLLTLSEVDPQRTAVTGGSGGGTQSMILAAIDDRIQLSFPVVMVSTSMQGGCTCENASLLRVNTGNVEFAALFAPKPQGMNSADDWTKEMATKGFPELQQLYALYGKKDNVYLKRGEHFPHNYNAVTRSAFYTFLNKHFKLGLPAPVIETDFAPLPPEQLTVWDDQHPAPKPGDPDFERKLLRWFIEDAEQQLRAAASTREGLRKLIGGGVEVVIGRALAHAGEVQWNVENRQDRGDYVEIAGTLVNRTYAEEVKLAWLCPKRSDGRAVVWLDSNGKSALRNADGSVKPAVMKLVQGGAMVIGADLLFQGGEPVTQTRVVENPREFAGYTFGYNHALFAQRTHDVLSIVSLLRQAKPDSRPSVKTVAVAGWGDAGPIAVAARAVAAEAIDRAAVDTGGFRFGKLLDYRHPMFLPGGAKYLDLPGMIALAAPQSLWLAGEGKEPEIVVAAYRGAPKADALATYTGDGADKEASAVQWLLK
;
A
#
# COMPACT_ATOMS: atom_id res chain seq x y z
N MET A 1 33.22 -35.71 48.78
CA MET A 1 33.03 -35.22 47.40
C MET A 1 32.02 -34.09 47.41
N LYS A 2 32.41 -32.97 46.81
CA LYS A 2 31.86 -31.63 46.99
C LYS A 2 30.42 -31.51 46.46
N HIS A 3 29.51 -31.06 47.34
CA HIS A 3 28.26 -30.43 46.94
C HIS A 3 28.58 -28.98 46.57
N PHE A 4 28.18 -28.52 45.39
CA PHE A 4 28.18 -27.10 45.06
C PHE A 4 26.78 -26.70 44.60
N ILE A 5 26.12 -25.97 45.50
CA ILE A 5 24.90 -25.22 45.28
C ILE A 5 25.26 -24.08 44.31
N ALA A 6 24.62 -24.02 43.15
CA ALA A 6 24.68 -22.85 42.27
C ALA A 6 23.38 -22.05 42.45
N LEU A 7 23.59 -20.89 43.07
CA LEU A 7 22.67 -19.83 43.43
C LEU A 7 21.88 -19.33 42.21
N VAL A 8 20.54 -19.40 42.26
CA VAL A 8 19.66 -18.66 41.35
C VAL A 8 19.71 -17.19 41.76
N VAL A 9 20.49 -16.39 41.03
CA VAL A 9 20.46 -14.92 41.16
C VAL A 9 19.27 -14.43 40.34
N LEU A 10 18.14 -14.20 41.02
CA LEU A 10 17.05 -13.36 40.54
C LEU A 10 17.56 -11.92 40.50
N ILE A 11 18.19 -11.52 39.40
CA ILE A 11 18.39 -10.11 39.10
C ILE A 11 17.04 -9.56 38.67
N GLY A 12 16.31 -8.99 39.61
CA GLY A 12 15.25 -8.02 39.33
C GLY A 12 15.87 -6.78 38.71
N LEU A 13 16.17 -6.85 37.40
CA LEU A 13 16.37 -5.67 36.58
C LEU A 13 14.99 -5.04 36.42
N SER A 14 14.71 -4.03 37.24
CA SER A 14 13.82 -2.95 36.85
C SER A 14 14.41 -2.33 35.57
N LEU A 15 14.06 -2.91 34.42
CA LEU A 15 14.23 -2.30 33.11
C LEU A 15 13.37 -1.04 33.07
N THR A 16 13.87 0.02 33.68
CA THR A 16 13.66 1.37 33.17
C THR A 16 14.54 1.50 31.92
N ALA A 17 14.25 0.66 30.91
CA ALA A 17 14.73 0.91 29.57
C ALA A 17 14.00 2.18 29.13
N PHE A 18 14.73 3.30 29.07
CA PHE A 18 14.29 4.43 28.26
C PHE A 18 13.97 3.85 26.87
N ALA A 19 12.73 3.98 26.42
CA ALA A 19 12.33 3.46 25.14
C ALA A 19 13.04 4.32 24.07
N GLU A 20 14.09 3.79 23.43
CA GLU A 20 14.59 4.45 22.22
C GLU A 20 13.46 4.47 21.18
N ASP A 21 13.16 5.65 20.63
CA ASP A 21 12.13 5.80 19.59
C ASP A 21 12.44 4.85 18.42
N VAL A 22 11.52 3.91 18.16
CA VAL A 22 11.72 2.84 17.16
C VAL A 22 11.99 3.41 15.77
N ARG A 23 11.53 4.63 15.49
CA ARG A 23 11.70 5.29 14.18
C ARG A 23 13.13 5.77 13.95
N LEU A 24 13.97 5.78 14.99
CA LEU A 24 15.41 6.06 14.89
C LEU A 24 16.23 4.81 14.53
N GLN A 25 15.66 3.61 14.70
CA GLN A 25 16.29 2.34 14.34
C GLN A 25 16.44 2.21 12.81
N PRO A 26 17.21 1.21 12.31
CA PRO A 26 17.32 0.95 10.88
C PRO A 26 15.94 0.75 10.21
N LEU A 27 15.80 1.30 8.99
CA LEU A 27 14.57 1.19 8.22
C LEU A 27 14.33 -0.26 7.79
N LYS A 28 13.06 -0.65 7.70
CA LYS A 28 12.68 -1.97 7.19
C LYS A 28 12.83 -2.00 5.67
N ASP A 29 13.50 -3.01 5.14
CA ASP A 29 13.60 -3.25 3.70
C ASP A 29 12.81 -4.49 3.26
N LEU A 30 12.87 -4.80 1.97
CA LEU A 30 12.17 -5.94 1.36
C LEU A 30 12.63 -7.31 1.88
N ASN A 31 13.82 -7.41 2.49
CA ASN A 31 14.40 -8.63 3.06
C ASN A 31 14.18 -8.74 4.58
N GLY A 32 13.48 -7.76 5.18
CA GLY A 32 13.12 -7.80 6.60
C GLY A 32 12.22 -8.98 6.98
N TYR A 33 11.86 -9.06 8.26
CA TYR A 33 10.92 -10.06 8.76
C TYR A 33 9.47 -9.55 8.73
N PHE A 34 8.57 -10.32 8.13
CA PHE A 34 7.16 -9.98 7.91
C PHE A 34 6.23 -11.05 8.48
N PRO A 35 6.08 -11.12 9.82
CA PRO A 35 5.18 -12.07 10.44
C PRO A 35 3.72 -11.70 10.14
N PHE A 36 2.86 -12.71 10.03
CA PHE A 36 1.41 -12.54 10.12
C PHE A 36 0.97 -12.92 11.52
N THR A 37 0.25 -12.05 12.21
CA THR A 37 -0.33 -12.35 13.52
C THR A 37 -1.81 -12.68 13.32
N PRO A 38 -2.24 -13.95 13.51
CA PRO A 38 -3.64 -14.30 13.36
C PRO A 38 -4.53 -13.49 14.31
N PRO A 39 -5.68 -13.01 13.84
CA PRO A 39 -6.66 -12.34 14.69
C PRO A 39 -7.23 -13.35 15.70
N ARG A 40 -7.71 -12.86 16.85
CA ARG A 40 -8.31 -13.70 17.90
C ARG A 40 -9.76 -14.08 17.59
N SER A 41 -10.41 -13.36 16.68
CA SER A 41 -11.81 -13.55 16.31
C SER A 41 -12.10 -13.12 14.88
N LEU A 42 -13.20 -13.61 14.30
CA LEU A 42 -13.64 -13.19 12.97
C LEU A 42 -13.99 -11.68 12.90
N PRO A 43 -14.66 -11.05 13.89
CA PRO A 43 -14.88 -9.61 13.84
C PRO A 43 -13.59 -8.78 13.79
N GLU A 44 -12.57 -9.17 14.58
CA GLU A 44 -11.23 -8.54 14.52
C GLU A 44 -10.58 -8.74 13.15
N TRP A 45 -10.73 -9.94 12.57
CA TRP A 45 -10.25 -10.22 11.23
C TRP A 45 -10.93 -9.39 10.15
N GLU A 46 -12.26 -9.29 10.14
CA GLU A 46 -12.99 -8.57 9.10
C GLU A 46 -12.63 -7.07 9.08
N GLN A 47 -12.43 -6.45 10.25
CA GLN A 47 -11.94 -5.08 10.34
C GLN A 47 -10.54 -4.93 9.73
N ARG A 48 -9.61 -5.85 10.05
CA ARG A 48 -8.25 -5.85 9.51
C ARG A 48 -8.23 -6.15 8.01
N ARG A 49 -9.03 -7.12 7.56
CA ARG A 49 -9.18 -7.54 6.17
C ARG A 49 -9.60 -6.37 5.29
N GLU A 50 -10.60 -5.60 5.70
CA GLU A 50 -11.06 -4.43 4.96
C GLU A 50 -9.98 -3.34 4.87
N TYR A 51 -9.24 -3.09 5.95
CA TYR A 51 -8.13 -2.15 5.93
C TYR A 51 -7.01 -2.57 4.97
N VAL A 52 -6.55 -3.83 5.05
CA VAL A 52 -5.44 -4.30 4.20
C VAL A 52 -5.87 -4.41 2.73
N ARG A 53 -7.12 -4.81 2.43
CA ARG A 53 -7.64 -4.78 1.06
C ARG A 53 -7.66 -3.36 0.50
N ARG A 54 -8.11 -2.37 1.29
CA ARG A 54 -8.06 -0.96 0.89
C ARG A 54 -6.62 -0.50 0.72
N GLN A 55 -5.70 -0.91 1.59
CA GLN A 55 -4.28 -0.58 1.49
C GLN A 55 -3.66 -1.07 0.17
N ILE A 56 -3.94 -2.31 -0.23
CA ILE A 56 -3.52 -2.84 -1.53
C ILE A 56 -4.07 -1.97 -2.67
N LEU A 57 -5.37 -1.67 -2.66
CA LEU A 57 -6.00 -0.86 -3.72
C LEU A 57 -5.45 0.56 -3.77
N VAL A 58 -5.22 1.21 -2.63
CA VAL A 58 -4.63 2.56 -2.56
C VAL A 58 -3.20 2.54 -3.07
N ALA A 59 -2.35 1.63 -2.57
CA ALA A 59 -0.95 1.50 -2.99
C ALA A 59 -0.81 1.19 -4.48
N ALA A 60 -1.70 0.35 -5.02
CA ALA A 60 -1.77 0.01 -6.44
C ALA A 60 -2.37 1.13 -7.31
N GLY A 61 -2.82 2.25 -6.73
CA GLY A 61 -3.45 3.32 -7.49
C GLY A 61 -4.87 2.99 -7.96
N LEU A 62 -5.51 1.94 -7.44
CA LEU A 62 -6.83 1.43 -7.82
C LEU A 62 -7.95 1.76 -6.81
N TRP A 63 -7.73 2.76 -5.94
CA TRP A 63 -8.77 3.35 -5.09
C TRP A 63 -8.97 4.84 -5.45
N PRO A 64 -10.14 5.24 -5.99
CA PRO A 64 -11.20 4.37 -6.53
C PRO A 64 -10.70 3.49 -7.67
N MET A 65 -11.44 2.42 -7.97
CA MET A 65 -11.15 1.58 -9.14
C MET A 65 -11.31 2.43 -10.41
N PRO A 66 -10.33 2.43 -11.33
CA PRO A 66 -10.44 3.16 -12.60
C PRO A 66 -11.66 2.72 -13.40
N ALA A 67 -12.21 3.64 -14.19
CA ALA A 67 -13.36 3.32 -15.05
C ALA A 67 -13.04 2.12 -15.96
N LYS A 68 -13.92 1.11 -15.93
CA LYS A 68 -13.82 -0.09 -16.77
C LYS A 68 -14.30 0.23 -18.19
N THR A 69 -13.40 0.72 -19.04
CA THR A 69 -13.68 0.98 -20.46
C THR A 69 -13.98 -0.32 -21.23
N PRO A 70 -14.52 -0.27 -22.46
CA PRO A 70 -14.65 -1.47 -23.29
C PRO A 70 -13.30 -2.20 -23.45
N LEU A 71 -13.32 -3.54 -23.41
CA LEU A 71 -12.10 -4.34 -23.56
C LEU A 71 -11.55 -4.29 -24.99
N ASN A 72 -12.39 -4.07 -26.01
CA ASN A 72 -11.97 -4.13 -27.42
C ASN A 72 -11.17 -5.41 -27.73
N ALA A 73 -11.63 -6.55 -27.19
CA ALA A 73 -10.88 -7.79 -27.23
C ALA A 73 -10.87 -8.41 -28.63
N VAL A 74 -9.69 -8.82 -29.07
CA VAL A 74 -9.47 -9.54 -30.33
C VAL A 74 -8.92 -10.92 -29.99
N ILE A 75 -9.57 -11.96 -30.52
CA ILE A 75 -9.14 -13.35 -30.44
C ILE A 75 -8.90 -13.84 -31.87
N HIS A 76 -7.69 -14.25 -32.20
CA HIS A 76 -7.32 -14.63 -33.57
C HIS A 76 -6.27 -15.76 -33.59
N GLY A 77 -5.91 -16.21 -34.80
CA GLY A 77 -4.81 -17.15 -35.01
C GLY A 77 -5.02 -18.51 -34.32
N ARG A 78 -6.24 -19.08 -34.44
CA ARG A 78 -6.58 -20.37 -33.80
C ARG A 78 -5.69 -21.50 -34.30
N ILE A 79 -4.98 -22.14 -33.37
CA ILE A 79 -4.16 -23.32 -33.58
C ILE A 79 -4.89 -24.53 -33.02
N ASP A 80 -5.11 -25.53 -33.87
CA ASP A 80 -5.70 -26.80 -33.50
C ASP A 80 -4.62 -27.75 -32.95
N CYS A 81 -4.78 -28.20 -31.71
CA CYS A 81 -3.86 -29.12 -31.03
C CYS A 81 -4.57 -30.41 -30.58
N ASP A 82 -3.82 -31.39 -30.07
CA ASP A 82 -4.41 -32.63 -29.54
C ASP A 82 -5.20 -32.36 -28.24
N GLY A 83 -6.54 -32.37 -28.36
CA GLY A 83 -7.49 -32.23 -27.25
C GLY A 83 -7.82 -30.79 -26.82
N TYR A 84 -7.11 -29.79 -27.34
CA TYR A 84 -7.29 -28.37 -27.02
C TYR A 84 -6.99 -27.48 -28.23
N THR A 85 -7.25 -26.18 -28.11
CA THR A 85 -6.82 -25.15 -29.07
C THR A 85 -6.07 -24.03 -28.36
N VAL A 86 -5.22 -23.33 -29.09
CA VAL A 86 -4.53 -22.11 -28.64
C VAL A 86 -4.93 -20.96 -29.55
N GLU A 87 -5.27 -19.82 -28.97
CA GLU A 87 -5.59 -18.59 -29.71
C GLU A 87 -4.78 -17.43 -29.16
N LYS A 88 -4.44 -16.48 -30.03
CA LYS A 88 -3.76 -15.23 -29.70
C LYS A 88 -4.81 -14.22 -29.26
N VAL A 89 -4.51 -13.46 -28.20
CA VAL A 89 -5.44 -12.48 -27.66
C VAL A 89 -4.72 -11.18 -27.32
N TYR A 90 -5.35 -10.06 -27.68
CA TYR A 90 -5.10 -8.78 -27.04
C TYR A 90 -6.40 -8.04 -26.75
N PHE A 91 -6.38 -7.21 -25.71
CA PHE A 91 -7.48 -6.32 -25.32
C PHE A 91 -6.95 -5.13 -24.52
N GLU A 92 -7.76 -4.11 -24.32
CA GLU A 92 -7.42 -2.90 -23.58
C GLU A 92 -7.80 -3.02 -22.09
N SER A 93 -6.82 -2.86 -21.18
CA SER A 93 -7.09 -2.71 -19.75
C SER A 93 -7.44 -1.26 -19.38
N ALA A 94 -6.90 -0.31 -20.15
CA ALA A 94 -7.23 1.11 -20.19
C ALA A 94 -7.11 1.59 -21.66
N PRO A 95 -7.66 2.75 -22.06
CA PRO A 95 -7.63 3.20 -23.46
C PRO A 95 -6.24 3.16 -24.10
N GLY A 96 -6.07 2.33 -25.13
CA GLY A 96 -4.80 2.11 -25.83
C GLY A 96 -3.73 1.37 -25.03
N PHE A 97 -4.01 0.86 -23.84
CA PHE A 97 -3.08 0.06 -23.03
C PHE A 97 -3.43 -1.42 -23.13
N PHE A 98 -2.63 -2.16 -23.89
CA PHE A 98 -2.92 -3.54 -24.25
C PHE A 98 -2.43 -4.56 -23.22
N VAL A 99 -3.28 -5.54 -22.96
CA VAL A 99 -2.94 -6.82 -22.35
C VAL A 99 -2.89 -7.86 -23.46
N THR A 100 -1.79 -8.59 -23.53
CA THR A 100 -1.54 -9.63 -24.54
C THR A 100 -1.43 -11.00 -23.88
N GLY A 101 -1.66 -12.05 -24.65
CA GLY A 101 -1.50 -13.42 -24.16
C GLY A 101 -2.04 -14.50 -25.09
N ASN A 102 -2.09 -15.72 -24.56
CA ASN A 102 -2.72 -16.84 -25.25
C ASN A 102 -3.89 -17.41 -24.45
N LEU A 103 -4.93 -17.80 -25.18
CA LEU A 103 -6.11 -18.46 -24.65
C LEU A 103 -6.08 -19.94 -25.03
N TYR A 104 -6.08 -20.81 -24.03
CA TYR A 104 -6.11 -22.26 -24.23
C TYR A 104 -7.52 -22.78 -23.91
N ARG A 105 -8.12 -23.52 -24.84
CA ARG A 105 -9.49 -24.03 -24.71
C ARG A 105 -9.55 -25.54 -24.91
N PRO A 106 -10.29 -26.29 -24.09
CA PRO A 106 -10.59 -27.69 -24.38
C PRO A 106 -11.42 -27.78 -25.65
N LYS A 107 -11.17 -28.78 -26.49
CA LYS A 107 -11.98 -29.01 -27.70
C LYS A 107 -13.40 -29.50 -27.40
N LYS A 108 -13.56 -30.21 -26.29
CA LYS A 108 -14.83 -30.81 -25.86
C LYS A 108 -15.36 -30.04 -24.66
N ILE A 109 -16.10 -28.97 -24.91
CA ILE A 109 -16.80 -28.18 -23.89
C ILE A 109 -18.25 -28.64 -23.84
N GLN A 110 -18.71 -29.04 -22.65
CA GLN A 110 -20.12 -29.29 -22.37
C GLN A 110 -20.57 -28.35 -21.25
N GLY A 111 -21.50 -27.45 -21.56
CA GLY A 111 -21.92 -26.41 -20.62
C GLY A 111 -20.79 -25.45 -20.26
N ARG A 112 -20.80 -24.97 -19.01
CA ARG A 112 -19.75 -24.09 -18.49
C ARG A 112 -18.65 -24.87 -17.79
N VAL A 113 -17.41 -24.46 -17.98
CA VAL A 113 -16.20 -25.09 -17.45
C VAL A 113 -15.35 -24.12 -16.63
N PRO A 114 -14.46 -24.60 -15.76
CA PRO A 114 -13.60 -23.71 -14.98
C PRO A 114 -12.72 -22.80 -15.85
N GLY A 115 -12.50 -21.58 -15.37
CA GLY A 115 -11.52 -20.65 -15.93
C GLY A 115 -10.26 -20.60 -15.07
N VAL A 116 -9.07 -20.59 -15.67
CA VAL A 116 -7.80 -20.48 -14.93
C VAL A 116 -6.97 -19.35 -15.50
N MET A 117 -6.58 -18.41 -14.66
CA MET A 117 -5.66 -17.33 -14.97
C MET A 117 -4.24 -17.76 -14.58
N PHE A 118 -3.27 -17.56 -15.49
CA PHE A 118 -1.87 -17.89 -15.27
C PHE A 118 -0.94 -16.68 -15.48
N ALA A 119 -0.34 -16.21 -14.38
CA ALA A 119 0.69 -15.18 -14.38
C ALA A 119 2.09 -15.80 -14.44
N HIS A 120 2.93 -15.36 -15.38
CA HIS A 120 4.34 -15.76 -15.38
C HIS A 120 5.18 -14.94 -14.38
N GLY A 121 6.40 -15.39 -14.10
CA GLY A 121 7.42 -14.60 -13.37
C GLY A 121 8.40 -13.91 -14.32
N HIS A 122 9.52 -13.41 -13.81
CA HIS A 122 10.47 -12.54 -14.53
C HIS A 122 11.37 -13.21 -15.60
N ARG A 123 11.01 -14.39 -16.12
CA ARG A 123 11.76 -15.01 -17.23
C ARG A 123 11.58 -14.14 -18.47
N GLU A 124 12.68 -13.72 -19.09
CA GLU A 124 12.62 -12.97 -20.34
C GLU A 124 11.89 -13.76 -21.43
N SER A 125 10.97 -13.08 -22.11
CA SER A 125 10.07 -13.65 -23.12
C SER A 125 9.23 -14.81 -22.58
N ALA A 126 8.91 -14.79 -21.28
CA ALA A 126 8.33 -15.89 -20.50
C ALA A 126 7.45 -16.86 -21.30
N ARG A 127 6.26 -16.43 -21.74
CA ARG A 127 5.30 -17.29 -22.45
C ARG A 127 5.89 -17.92 -23.72
N LEU A 128 6.80 -17.19 -24.37
CA LEU A 128 7.51 -17.57 -25.59
C LEU A 128 8.84 -18.31 -25.31
N TYR A 129 9.26 -18.42 -24.06
CA TYR A 129 10.56 -18.99 -23.70
C TYR A 129 10.58 -20.51 -23.86
N LEU A 130 11.66 -21.00 -24.49
CA LEU A 130 12.01 -22.41 -24.56
C LEU A 130 13.29 -22.69 -23.75
N THR A 131 13.19 -23.58 -22.76
CA THR A 131 14.31 -24.03 -21.93
C THR A 131 15.39 -24.71 -22.79
N PRO A 132 16.66 -24.27 -22.74
CA PRO A 132 17.76 -24.93 -23.43
C PRO A 132 17.94 -26.39 -23.00
N ASP A 133 18.40 -27.25 -23.91
CA ASP A 133 18.48 -28.71 -23.67
C ASP A 133 19.30 -29.08 -22.44
N ASP A 134 20.46 -28.45 -22.24
CA ASP A 134 21.32 -28.79 -21.10
C ASP A 134 20.71 -28.37 -19.76
N THR A 135 19.97 -27.25 -19.74
CA THR A 135 19.23 -26.81 -18.55
C THR A 135 18.07 -27.76 -18.28
N LEU A 136 17.38 -28.23 -19.32
CA LEU A 136 16.29 -29.19 -19.18
C LEU A 136 16.80 -30.55 -18.71
N ARG A 137 17.88 -31.09 -19.31
CA ARG A 137 18.49 -32.36 -18.89
C ARG A 137 18.88 -32.34 -17.43
N LYS A 138 19.48 -31.24 -16.95
CA LYS A 138 19.76 -31.05 -15.52
C LYS A 138 18.49 -31.05 -14.68
N SER A 139 17.46 -30.32 -15.11
CA SER A 139 16.16 -30.27 -14.42
C SER A 139 15.49 -31.65 -14.34
N ILE A 140 15.63 -32.48 -15.37
CA ILE A 140 15.14 -33.87 -15.38
C ILE A 140 15.97 -34.73 -14.43
N ALA A 141 17.29 -34.63 -14.48
CA ALA A 141 18.20 -35.38 -13.60
C ALA A 141 17.94 -35.08 -12.11
N ASP A 142 17.67 -33.81 -11.79
CA ASP A 142 17.37 -33.36 -10.43
C ASP A 142 15.90 -33.62 -10.04
N GLY A 143 15.06 -34.18 -10.94
CA GLY A 143 13.67 -34.53 -10.69
C GLY A 143 12.68 -33.36 -10.71
N ALA A 144 13.12 -32.16 -11.08
CA ALA A 144 12.28 -30.97 -11.23
C ALA A 144 11.42 -31.04 -12.51
N GLU A 145 11.94 -31.64 -13.57
CA GLU A 145 11.19 -31.90 -14.80
C GLU A 145 11.12 -33.40 -15.10
N ARG A 146 10.22 -33.78 -16.02
CA ARG A 146 9.95 -35.20 -16.33
C ARG A 146 10.14 -35.57 -17.79
N PHE A 147 9.97 -34.62 -18.70
CA PHE A 147 9.81 -34.90 -20.11
C PHE A 147 10.75 -34.04 -20.95
N GLU A 148 11.42 -34.65 -21.93
CA GLU A 148 12.40 -33.99 -22.78
C GLU A 148 11.76 -32.98 -23.75
N ARG A 149 10.50 -33.17 -24.16
CA ARG A 149 9.81 -32.23 -25.06
C ARG A 149 8.94 -31.25 -24.29
N ALA A 150 8.05 -31.72 -23.43
CA ALA A 150 7.17 -30.85 -22.65
C ALA A 150 7.96 -29.90 -21.73
N GLY A 151 9.04 -30.39 -21.10
CA GLY A 151 9.90 -29.60 -20.22
C GLY A 151 10.63 -28.44 -20.93
N ARG A 152 10.65 -28.41 -22.27
CA ARG A 152 11.14 -27.27 -23.04
C ARG A 152 10.27 -26.02 -22.80
N SER A 153 9.02 -26.14 -22.38
CA SER A 153 8.22 -24.98 -21.95
C SER A 153 7.32 -25.31 -20.76
N THR A 154 7.75 -24.86 -19.58
CA THR A 154 6.94 -24.90 -18.35
C THR A 154 5.61 -24.16 -18.50
N TYR A 155 5.60 -23.09 -19.30
CA TYR A 155 4.41 -22.25 -19.52
C TYR A 155 3.34 -22.96 -20.34
N GLN A 156 3.75 -23.55 -21.48
CA GLN A 156 2.83 -24.33 -22.30
C GLN A 156 2.39 -25.61 -21.60
N SER A 157 3.29 -26.26 -20.83
CA SER A 157 2.95 -27.46 -20.06
C SER A 157 1.77 -27.23 -19.11
N GLN A 158 1.76 -26.09 -18.41
CA GLN A 158 0.67 -25.69 -17.52
C GLN A 158 -0.64 -25.48 -18.26
N CYS A 159 -0.62 -24.60 -19.25
CA CYS A 159 -1.83 -24.22 -19.95
C CYS A 159 -2.43 -25.42 -20.70
N ARG A 160 -1.58 -26.24 -21.34
CA ARG A 160 -1.99 -27.49 -21.99
C ARG A 160 -2.63 -28.45 -21.00
N GLN A 161 -1.98 -28.73 -19.87
CA GLN A 161 -2.50 -29.73 -18.93
C GLN A 161 -3.85 -29.29 -18.38
N LEU A 162 -4.01 -28.03 -17.98
CA LEU A 162 -5.27 -27.47 -17.51
C LEU A 162 -6.36 -27.51 -18.60
N ALA A 163 -6.03 -27.19 -19.85
CA ALA A 163 -6.96 -27.32 -20.97
C ALA A 163 -7.41 -28.77 -21.17
N ARG A 164 -6.51 -29.74 -21.05
CA ARG A 164 -6.85 -31.17 -21.11
C ARG A 164 -7.63 -31.67 -19.89
N MET A 165 -7.52 -30.98 -18.76
CA MET A 165 -8.39 -31.20 -17.59
C MET A 165 -9.79 -30.58 -17.76
N GLY A 166 -10.06 -29.94 -18.90
CA GLY A 166 -11.34 -29.33 -19.20
C GLY A 166 -11.48 -27.88 -18.75
N CYS A 167 -10.39 -27.17 -18.47
CA CYS A 167 -10.43 -25.76 -18.06
C CYS A 167 -10.12 -24.81 -19.24
N VAL A 168 -10.77 -23.66 -19.31
CA VAL A 168 -10.32 -22.56 -20.18
C VAL A 168 -9.18 -21.83 -19.46
N VAL A 169 -8.05 -21.60 -20.12
CA VAL A 169 -6.87 -20.99 -19.50
C VAL A 169 -6.53 -19.68 -20.18
N TRP A 170 -6.48 -18.61 -19.40
CA TRP A 170 -5.98 -17.31 -19.82
C TRP A 170 -4.56 -17.09 -19.28
N GLN A 171 -3.56 -17.17 -20.17
CA GLN A 171 -2.18 -16.83 -19.86
C GLN A 171 -1.87 -15.46 -20.44
N TRP A 172 -1.58 -14.47 -19.59
CA TRP A 172 -1.27 -13.12 -20.02
C TRP A 172 0.18 -12.74 -19.77
N ASP A 173 0.63 -11.75 -20.52
CA ASP A 173 1.98 -11.20 -20.42
C ASP A 173 2.06 -10.15 -19.29
N MET A 174 3.07 -10.27 -18.44
CA MET A 174 3.48 -9.17 -17.55
C MET A 174 4.03 -8.01 -18.38
N LEU A 175 3.98 -6.81 -17.82
CA LEU A 175 4.43 -5.61 -18.53
C LEU A 175 5.91 -5.72 -18.90
N GLY A 176 6.29 -5.25 -20.10
CA GLY A 176 7.67 -5.28 -20.56
C GLY A 176 8.22 -6.68 -20.83
N ASP A 177 7.34 -7.67 -21.06
CA ASP A 177 7.70 -9.04 -21.40
C ASP A 177 6.86 -9.54 -22.59
N SER A 178 7.38 -10.53 -23.31
CA SER A 178 6.72 -11.19 -24.43
C SER A 178 6.12 -10.17 -25.42
N ASP A 179 4.79 -10.09 -25.58
CA ASP A 179 4.15 -9.13 -26.50
C ASP A 179 3.69 -7.81 -25.82
N ALA A 180 3.82 -7.68 -24.50
CA ALA A 180 3.43 -6.50 -23.72
C ALA A 180 4.52 -5.42 -23.74
N ILE A 181 4.76 -4.83 -24.92
CA ILE A 181 5.96 -4.04 -25.21
C ILE A 181 5.82 -2.52 -25.02
N GLN A 182 4.61 -2.00 -24.80
CA GLN A 182 4.37 -0.54 -24.72
C GLN A 182 5.16 0.16 -23.62
N LEU A 183 5.39 -0.54 -22.50
CA LEU A 183 6.35 -0.16 -21.47
C LEU A 183 7.53 -1.12 -21.55
N SER A 184 8.76 -0.60 -21.66
CA SER A 184 9.93 -1.45 -21.91
C SER A 184 10.30 -2.31 -20.70
N ARG A 185 10.90 -3.47 -20.94
CA ARG A 185 11.46 -4.34 -19.88
C ARG A 185 12.39 -3.57 -18.93
N GLN A 186 13.22 -2.69 -19.50
CA GLN A 186 14.16 -1.87 -18.74
C GLN A 186 13.43 -0.90 -17.81
N LEU A 187 12.32 -0.30 -18.23
CA LEU A 187 11.50 0.55 -17.37
C LEU A 187 10.77 -0.28 -16.29
N VAL A 188 10.18 -1.42 -16.67
CA VAL A 188 9.33 -2.21 -15.77
C VAL A 188 10.14 -2.96 -14.72
N HIS A 189 11.24 -3.60 -15.11
CA HIS A 189 12.01 -4.52 -14.26
C HIS A 189 13.44 -4.07 -13.97
N GLY A 190 14.01 -3.24 -14.85
CA GLY A 190 15.39 -2.77 -14.81
C GLY A 190 15.58 -1.35 -14.26
N PHE A 191 14.51 -0.67 -13.83
CA PHE A 191 14.60 0.72 -13.38
C PHE A 191 15.60 0.87 -12.23
N ALA A 192 16.52 1.83 -12.40
CA ALA A 192 17.60 2.07 -11.46
C ALA A 192 17.75 3.54 -11.07
N LYS A 193 17.54 4.47 -12.00
CA LYS A 193 17.79 5.90 -11.79
C LYS A 193 16.58 6.73 -12.18
N GLN A 194 16.32 7.78 -11.41
CA GLN A 194 15.31 8.79 -11.74
C GLN A 194 15.57 9.37 -13.13
N ARG A 195 14.49 9.55 -13.88
CA ARG A 195 14.50 10.12 -15.23
C ARG A 195 14.19 11.61 -15.13
N ALA A 196 15.21 12.46 -15.25
CA ALA A 196 15.07 13.91 -15.05
C ALA A 196 14.06 14.53 -16.03
N GLU A 197 13.98 14.03 -17.26
CA GLU A 197 13.03 14.42 -18.29
C GLU A 197 11.58 13.96 -18.02
N MET A 198 11.38 13.15 -16.98
CA MET A 198 10.09 12.63 -16.51
C MET A 198 9.74 13.13 -15.11
N ASN A 199 10.61 13.93 -14.48
CA ASN A 199 10.43 14.47 -13.13
C ASN A 199 10.08 15.96 -13.22
N THR A 200 8.81 16.22 -13.51
CA THR A 200 8.26 17.56 -13.75
C THR A 200 6.88 17.65 -13.11
N THR A 201 6.45 18.86 -12.73
CA THR A 201 5.13 19.08 -12.12
C THR A 201 3.96 18.82 -13.08
N GLU A 202 4.26 18.72 -14.37
CA GLU A 202 3.33 18.40 -15.45
C GLU A 202 4.01 17.40 -16.39
N ASN A 203 3.27 16.46 -16.98
CA ASN A 203 3.80 15.52 -18.00
C ASN A 203 4.92 14.58 -17.51
N TRP A 204 4.77 14.06 -16.30
CA TRP A 204 5.71 13.14 -15.69
C TRP A 204 5.58 11.69 -16.21
N GLY A 205 6.58 10.88 -15.89
CA GLY A 205 6.58 9.43 -16.11
C GLY A 205 6.57 8.63 -14.80
N LEU A 206 6.46 7.31 -14.92
CA LEU A 206 6.56 6.35 -13.82
C LEU A 206 7.86 6.55 -13.03
N TYR A 207 7.78 6.20 -11.74
CA TYR A 207 8.82 6.35 -10.71
C TYR A 207 9.13 7.78 -10.29
N SER A 208 8.63 8.80 -10.99
CA SER A 208 8.80 10.19 -10.55
C SER A 208 8.09 10.44 -9.22
N PRO A 209 8.51 11.45 -8.43
CA PRO A 209 7.79 11.91 -7.26
C PRO A 209 6.31 12.23 -7.54
N GLN A 210 5.98 12.75 -8.72
CA GLN A 210 4.59 12.96 -9.16
C GLN A 210 3.83 11.64 -9.31
N ALA A 211 4.42 10.65 -9.99
CA ALA A 211 3.81 9.33 -10.12
C ALA A 211 3.55 8.73 -8.72
N GLU A 212 4.50 8.82 -7.80
CA GLU A 212 4.35 8.31 -6.43
C GLU A 212 3.28 9.06 -5.62
N THR A 213 3.21 10.39 -5.70
CA THR A 213 2.17 11.20 -5.01
C THR A 213 0.76 10.97 -5.59
N HIS A 214 0.66 10.41 -6.80
CA HIS A 214 -0.59 9.94 -7.41
C HIS A 214 -0.82 8.42 -7.32
N CYS A 215 0.05 7.68 -6.61
CA CYS A 215 0.03 6.21 -6.54
C CYS A 215 0.08 5.51 -7.91
N GLN A 216 0.77 6.09 -8.88
CA GLN A 216 0.97 5.53 -10.22
C GLN A 216 2.26 4.71 -10.26
N ASN A 217 2.13 3.40 -10.39
CA ASN A 217 3.27 2.49 -10.36
C ASN A 217 3.00 1.22 -11.17
N ILE A 218 4.08 0.50 -11.49
CA ILE A 218 4.02 -0.73 -12.28
C ILE A 218 3.18 -1.80 -11.59
N MET A 219 3.30 -1.97 -10.27
CA MET A 219 2.51 -2.96 -9.52
C MET A 219 1.00 -2.71 -9.72
N GLY A 220 0.59 -1.44 -9.68
CA GLY A 220 -0.76 -0.98 -9.98
C GLY A 220 -1.24 -1.31 -11.40
N LEU A 221 -0.43 -1.00 -12.41
CA LEU A 221 -0.75 -1.31 -13.80
C LEU A 221 -0.88 -2.82 -14.05
N GLN A 222 0.01 -3.64 -13.47
CA GLN A 222 -0.11 -5.11 -13.55
C GLN A 222 -1.35 -5.64 -12.83
N THR A 223 -1.68 -5.05 -11.69
CA THR A 223 -2.87 -5.44 -10.92
C THR A 223 -4.14 -5.11 -11.69
N LEU A 224 -4.19 -3.94 -12.36
CA LEU A 224 -5.28 -3.62 -13.28
C LEU A 224 -5.36 -4.61 -14.44
N ASN A 225 -4.23 -4.94 -15.08
CA ASN A 225 -4.20 -5.95 -16.15
C ASN A 225 -4.74 -7.31 -15.67
N ALA A 226 -4.45 -7.71 -14.44
CA ALA A 226 -4.98 -8.93 -13.85
C ALA A 226 -6.51 -8.84 -13.63
N VAL A 227 -7.02 -7.73 -13.07
CA VAL A 227 -8.47 -7.49 -12.89
C VAL A 227 -9.20 -7.49 -14.24
N ARG A 228 -8.62 -6.83 -15.25
CA ARG A 228 -9.18 -6.73 -16.61
C ARG A 228 -9.05 -8.04 -17.37
N GLY A 229 -8.01 -8.84 -17.10
CA GLY A 229 -7.90 -10.21 -17.58
C GLY A 229 -8.97 -11.13 -17.01
N LEU A 230 -9.37 -10.94 -15.75
CA LEU A 230 -10.52 -11.65 -15.18
C LEU A 230 -11.83 -11.18 -15.80
N ASP A 231 -11.98 -9.87 -16.05
CA ASP A 231 -13.13 -9.34 -16.80
C ASP A 231 -13.22 -10.00 -18.19
N PHE A 232 -12.12 -10.06 -18.94
CA PHE A 232 -12.05 -10.74 -20.23
C PHE A 232 -12.42 -12.22 -20.15
N LEU A 233 -11.79 -12.97 -19.23
CA LEU A 233 -12.04 -14.40 -19.06
C LEU A 233 -13.53 -14.68 -18.79
N LEU A 234 -14.20 -13.82 -18.02
CA LEU A 234 -15.62 -13.93 -17.71
C LEU A 234 -16.57 -13.46 -18.83
N THR A 235 -16.05 -12.84 -19.89
CA THR A 235 -16.86 -12.58 -21.11
C THR A 235 -17.06 -13.84 -21.95
N LEU A 236 -16.22 -14.86 -21.78
CA LEU A 236 -16.30 -16.11 -22.51
C LEU A 236 -17.48 -16.93 -22.00
N SER A 237 -18.48 -17.17 -22.86
CA SER A 237 -19.75 -17.81 -22.49
C SER A 237 -19.62 -19.20 -21.87
N GLU A 238 -18.55 -19.91 -22.22
CA GLU A 238 -18.18 -21.22 -21.75
C GLU A 238 -17.52 -21.24 -20.36
N VAL A 239 -17.09 -20.09 -19.82
CA VAL A 239 -16.44 -20.02 -18.51
C VAL A 239 -17.49 -19.97 -17.40
N ASP A 240 -17.27 -20.78 -16.38
CA ASP A 240 -18.07 -20.79 -15.16
C ASP A 240 -17.56 -19.72 -14.17
N PRO A 241 -18.35 -18.66 -13.89
CA PRO A 241 -17.95 -17.62 -12.95
C PRO A 241 -17.81 -18.10 -11.50
N GLN A 242 -18.33 -19.30 -11.16
CA GLN A 242 -18.19 -19.91 -9.84
C GLN A 242 -17.00 -20.87 -9.74
N ARG A 243 -16.20 -21.02 -10.81
CA ARG A 243 -15.00 -21.87 -10.84
C ARG A 243 -13.85 -21.17 -11.56
N THR A 244 -13.46 -20.00 -11.08
CA THR A 244 -12.27 -19.30 -11.56
C THR A 244 -11.08 -19.46 -10.62
N ALA A 245 -9.92 -19.81 -11.15
CA ALA A 245 -8.68 -19.95 -10.40
C ALA A 245 -7.59 -18.99 -10.89
N VAL A 246 -6.62 -18.67 -10.04
CA VAL A 246 -5.40 -17.95 -10.42
C VAL A 246 -4.15 -18.65 -9.87
N THR A 247 -3.11 -18.75 -10.69
CA THR A 247 -1.81 -19.29 -10.31
C THR A 247 -0.66 -18.55 -11.01
N GLY A 248 0.54 -18.65 -10.45
CA GLY A 248 1.74 -18.06 -11.00
C GLY A 248 2.94 -18.24 -10.07
N GLY A 249 4.14 -18.29 -10.65
CA GLY A 249 5.39 -18.47 -9.91
C GLY A 249 6.21 -17.18 -9.80
N SER A 250 6.88 -16.98 -8.67
CA SER A 250 7.76 -15.81 -8.43
C SER A 250 6.95 -14.51 -8.53
N GLY A 251 7.31 -13.56 -9.39
CA GLY A 251 6.50 -12.36 -9.67
C GLY A 251 5.05 -12.67 -10.07
N GLY A 252 4.80 -13.80 -10.75
CA GLY A 252 3.44 -14.28 -11.02
C GLY A 252 2.71 -14.77 -9.77
N GLY A 253 3.44 -15.24 -8.76
CA GLY A 253 2.92 -15.54 -7.43
C GLY A 253 2.47 -14.27 -6.70
N THR A 254 3.24 -13.17 -6.83
CA THR A 254 2.84 -11.84 -6.34
C THR A 254 1.53 -11.40 -6.98
N GLN A 255 1.40 -11.48 -8.31
CA GLN A 255 0.16 -11.11 -9.00
C GLN A 255 -1.02 -12.01 -8.61
N SER A 256 -0.78 -13.32 -8.43
CA SER A 256 -1.81 -14.29 -8.05
C SER A 256 -2.37 -14.02 -6.66
N MET A 257 -1.51 -13.76 -5.67
CA MET A 257 -1.97 -13.48 -4.30
C MET A 257 -2.70 -12.13 -4.23
N ILE A 258 -2.22 -11.11 -4.96
CA ILE A 258 -2.80 -9.77 -4.94
C ILE A 258 -4.16 -9.76 -5.63
N LEU A 259 -4.31 -10.38 -6.80
CA LEU A 259 -5.61 -10.50 -7.46
C LEU A 259 -6.61 -11.24 -6.57
N ALA A 260 -6.20 -12.36 -5.97
CA ALA A 260 -7.05 -13.13 -5.07
C ALA A 260 -7.45 -12.31 -3.82
N ALA A 261 -6.56 -11.47 -3.30
CA ALA A 261 -6.83 -10.63 -2.15
C ALA A 261 -7.88 -9.53 -2.42
N ILE A 262 -7.96 -9.00 -3.65
CA ILE A 262 -8.81 -7.85 -3.97
C ILE A 262 -10.08 -8.19 -4.76
N ASP A 263 -10.13 -9.33 -5.45
CA ASP A 263 -11.23 -9.68 -6.35
C ASP A 263 -11.93 -10.98 -5.91
N ASP A 264 -13.14 -10.82 -5.37
CA ASP A 264 -13.92 -11.93 -4.82
C ASP A 264 -14.47 -12.87 -5.89
N ARG A 265 -14.31 -12.55 -7.18
CA ARG A 265 -14.69 -13.47 -8.25
C ARG A 265 -13.74 -14.65 -8.34
N ILE A 266 -12.48 -14.53 -7.90
CA ILE A 266 -11.56 -15.67 -7.79
C ILE A 266 -12.07 -16.66 -6.73
N GLN A 267 -12.14 -17.95 -7.08
CA GLN A 267 -12.67 -19.03 -6.24
C GLN A 267 -11.58 -20.00 -5.77
N LEU A 268 -10.40 -19.99 -6.40
CA LEU A 268 -9.23 -20.77 -5.98
C LEU A 268 -7.94 -20.00 -6.30
N SER A 269 -6.98 -19.96 -5.38
CA SER A 269 -5.70 -19.27 -5.59
C SER A 269 -4.52 -20.21 -5.30
N PHE A 270 -3.48 -20.16 -6.13
CA PHE A 270 -2.27 -20.96 -5.94
C PHE A 270 -0.98 -20.15 -6.23
N PRO A 271 -0.59 -19.17 -5.40
CA PRO A 271 0.69 -18.47 -5.55
C PRO A 271 1.88 -19.40 -5.29
N VAL A 272 2.83 -19.45 -6.23
CA VAL A 272 4.00 -20.35 -6.19
C VAL A 272 5.29 -19.58 -5.92
N VAL A 273 6.12 -20.09 -5.01
CA VAL A 273 7.44 -19.58 -4.59
C VAL A 273 7.46 -18.08 -4.28
N MET A 274 6.44 -17.57 -3.57
CA MET A 274 6.36 -16.14 -3.23
C MET A 274 5.76 -15.81 -1.87
N VAL A 275 4.75 -16.55 -1.38
CA VAL A 275 4.21 -16.31 -0.03
C VAL A 275 5.31 -16.61 0.98
N SER A 276 5.72 -15.60 1.75
CA SER A 276 6.86 -15.70 2.65
C SER A 276 6.77 -14.67 3.80
N THR A 277 7.40 -15.00 4.92
CA THR A 277 7.67 -14.05 6.01
C THR A 277 9.01 -13.31 5.85
N SER A 278 9.71 -13.49 4.73
CA SER A 278 11.04 -12.93 4.47
C SER A 278 11.02 -12.02 3.23
N MET A 279 11.79 -12.31 2.17
CA MET A 279 11.84 -11.50 0.95
C MET A 279 10.44 -11.30 0.35
N GLN A 280 10.05 -10.03 0.15
CA GLN A 280 8.67 -9.64 -0.18
C GLN A 280 8.40 -9.41 -1.68
N GLY A 281 9.42 -9.45 -2.53
CA GLY A 281 9.38 -9.20 -3.97
C GLY A 281 10.58 -8.35 -4.37
N GLY A 282 11.48 -8.87 -5.21
CA GLY A 282 12.73 -8.19 -5.55
C GLY A 282 12.59 -7.15 -6.66
N CYS A 283 11.59 -7.33 -7.54
CA CYS A 283 11.40 -6.47 -8.69
C CYS A 283 10.59 -5.20 -8.35
N THR A 284 10.83 -4.13 -9.08
CA THR A 284 10.02 -2.90 -9.07
C THR A 284 8.54 -3.18 -9.40
N CYS A 285 8.25 -4.20 -10.22
CA CYS A 285 6.88 -4.55 -10.58
C CYS A 285 6.08 -5.28 -9.47
N GLU A 286 6.74 -5.65 -8.37
CA GLU A 286 6.16 -6.35 -7.22
C GLU A 286 5.96 -5.44 -6.00
N ASN A 287 6.32 -4.16 -6.16
CA ASN A 287 6.45 -3.19 -5.10
C ASN A 287 5.73 -1.89 -5.47
N ALA A 288 5.20 -1.24 -4.45
CA ALA A 288 4.63 0.10 -4.53
C ALA A 288 4.79 0.76 -3.16
N SER A 289 4.91 2.09 -3.14
CA SER A 289 4.77 2.85 -1.90
C SER A 289 3.45 2.48 -1.20
N LEU A 290 3.45 2.47 0.14
CA LEU A 290 2.35 2.09 1.04
C LEU A 290 1.99 0.59 1.08
N LEU A 291 2.45 -0.23 0.14
CA LEU A 291 1.93 -1.59 -0.05
C LEU A 291 2.09 -2.49 1.19
N ARG A 292 3.28 -2.54 1.78
CA ARG A 292 3.67 -3.47 2.87
C ARG A 292 4.04 -2.76 4.18
N VAL A 293 3.57 -1.52 4.36
CA VAL A 293 3.71 -0.84 5.64
C VAL A 293 2.83 -1.56 6.68
N ASN A 294 3.45 -2.11 7.72
CA ASN A 294 2.79 -2.90 8.77
C ASN A 294 2.00 -4.13 8.28
N THR A 295 2.38 -4.72 7.14
CA THR A 295 1.78 -5.94 6.58
C THR A 295 2.80 -6.67 5.70
N GLY A 296 2.43 -7.79 5.07
CA GLY A 296 3.32 -8.57 4.20
C GLY A 296 2.62 -9.69 3.43
N ASN A 297 3.37 -10.44 2.64
CA ASN A 297 2.86 -11.43 1.69
C ASN A 297 2.01 -12.55 2.34
N VAL A 298 2.31 -12.94 3.59
CA VAL A 298 1.46 -13.92 4.32
C VAL A 298 0.09 -13.33 4.63
N GLU A 299 0.00 -12.08 5.09
CA GLU A 299 -1.28 -11.43 5.36
C GLU A 299 -2.06 -11.16 4.05
N PHE A 300 -1.37 -10.84 2.95
CA PHE A 300 -2.02 -10.76 1.62
C PHE A 300 -2.65 -12.09 1.20
N ALA A 301 -1.93 -13.21 1.39
CA ALA A 301 -2.49 -14.54 1.15
C ALA A 301 -3.69 -14.84 2.07
N ALA A 302 -3.61 -14.39 3.33
CA ALA A 302 -4.65 -14.54 4.34
C ALA A 302 -5.99 -13.89 3.95
N LEU A 303 -5.96 -12.78 3.19
CA LEU A 303 -7.17 -12.07 2.69
C LEU A 303 -8.09 -12.94 1.82
N PHE A 304 -7.59 -14.08 1.31
CA PHE A 304 -8.40 -15.01 0.54
C PHE A 304 -9.19 -16.01 1.40
N ALA A 305 -8.93 -16.07 2.71
CA ALA A 305 -9.70 -16.91 3.61
C ALA A 305 -11.20 -16.57 3.53
N PRO A 306 -12.10 -17.58 3.51
CA PRO A 306 -11.85 -19.01 3.71
C PRO A 306 -11.78 -19.85 2.41
N LYS A 307 -11.59 -19.23 1.24
CA LYS A 307 -11.61 -19.93 -0.05
C LYS A 307 -10.38 -20.85 -0.22
N PRO A 308 -10.46 -21.91 -1.05
CA PRO A 308 -9.33 -22.83 -1.26
C PRO A 308 -8.05 -22.14 -1.78
N GLN A 309 -6.99 -22.15 -0.97
CA GLN A 309 -5.68 -21.59 -1.33
C GLN A 309 -4.57 -22.62 -1.19
N GLY A 310 -3.79 -22.83 -2.25
CA GLY A 310 -2.55 -23.59 -2.17
C GLY A 310 -1.32 -22.69 -2.30
N MET A 311 -0.17 -23.17 -1.87
CA MET A 311 1.13 -22.53 -2.08
C MET A 311 2.23 -23.58 -1.98
N ASN A 312 3.48 -23.21 -2.24
CA ASN A 312 4.61 -24.10 -2.07
C ASN A 312 5.81 -23.41 -1.41
N SER A 313 6.73 -24.24 -0.92
CA SER A 313 8.08 -23.83 -0.53
C SER A 313 9.13 -24.39 -1.49
N ALA A 314 10.28 -23.72 -1.57
CA ALA A 314 11.48 -24.13 -2.28
C ALA A 314 12.73 -23.72 -1.48
N ASP A 315 13.94 -24.06 -1.93
CA ASP A 315 15.21 -23.55 -1.36
C ASP A 315 15.42 -22.08 -1.77
N ASP A 316 14.58 -21.22 -1.21
CA ASP A 316 14.56 -19.78 -1.40
C ASP A 316 13.93 -19.11 -0.17
N TRP A 317 13.46 -17.86 -0.32
CA TRP A 317 12.80 -17.10 0.74
C TRP A 317 11.54 -17.76 1.32
N THR A 318 10.92 -18.71 0.63
CA THR A 318 9.74 -19.46 1.07
C THR A 318 10.06 -20.68 1.93
N LYS A 319 11.34 -21.07 2.08
CA LYS A 319 11.75 -22.29 2.78
C LYS A 319 11.26 -22.41 4.23
N GLU A 320 11.01 -21.27 4.89
CA GLU A 320 10.53 -21.23 6.27
C GLU A 320 9.00 -21.32 6.39
N MET A 321 8.24 -21.34 5.27
CA MET A 321 6.78 -21.28 5.32
C MET A 321 6.15 -22.38 6.16
N ALA A 322 6.75 -23.57 6.21
CA ALA A 322 6.27 -24.69 7.01
C ALA A 322 6.31 -24.43 8.53
N THR A 323 7.17 -23.53 9.00
CA THR A 323 7.35 -23.19 10.42
C THR A 323 6.94 -21.75 10.75
N LYS A 324 6.90 -20.86 9.77
CA LYS A 324 6.53 -19.44 9.91
C LYS A 324 5.61 -19.03 8.76
N GLY A 325 4.42 -18.55 9.04
CA GLY A 325 3.45 -18.07 8.06
C GLY A 325 2.34 -19.07 7.74
N PHE A 326 2.67 -20.30 7.31
CA PHE A 326 1.63 -21.30 7.03
C PHE A 326 0.85 -21.75 8.27
N PRO A 327 1.48 -22.02 9.44
CA PRO A 327 0.74 -22.33 10.67
C PRO A 327 -0.23 -21.22 11.06
N GLU A 328 0.14 -19.96 10.87
CA GLU A 328 -0.68 -18.78 11.14
C GLU A 328 -1.85 -18.66 10.16
N LEU A 329 -1.64 -18.97 8.88
CA LEU A 329 -2.72 -19.10 7.90
C LEU A 329 -3.70 -20.21 8.32
N GLN A 330 -3.21 -21.37 8.76
CA GLN A 330 -4.09 -22.44 9.24
C GLN A 330 -4.92 -22.02 10.46
N GLN A 331 -4.37 -21.21 11.37
CA GLN A 331 -5.10 -20.66 12.51
C GLN A 331 -6.24 -19.76 12.06
N LEU A 332 -5.99 -18.83 11.12
CA LEU A 332 -7.04 -18.00 10.55
C LEU A 332 -8.13 -18.84 9.87
N TYR A 333 -7.76 -19.78 9.00
CA TYR A 333 -8.71 -20.65 8.31
C TYR A 333 -9.52 -21.53 9.30
N ALA A 334 -8.95 -21.88 10.45
CA ALA A 334 -9.64 -22.59 11.52
C ALA A 334 -10.75 -21.75 12.17
N LEU A 335 -10.61 -20.42 12.27
CA LEU A 335 -11.68 -19.53 12.76
C LEU A 335 -12.93 -19.60 11.86
N TYR A 336 -12.75 -19.88 10.58
CA TYR A 336 -13.85 -20.11 9.63
C TYR A 336 -14.36 -21.56 9.60
N GLY A 337 -13.77 -22.47 10.39
CA GLY A 337 -14.05 -23.91 10.30
C GLY A 337 -13.57 -24.54 8.98
N LYS A 338 -12.58 -23.94 8.32
CA LYS A 338 -12.07 -24.33 6.99
C LYS A 338 -10.55 -24.55 6.98
N LYS A 339 -9.97 -25.05 8.08
CA LYS A 339 -8.51 -25.26 8.23
C LYS A 339 -7.88 -25.97 7.03
N ASP A 340 -8.56 -26.96 6.43
CA ASP A 340 -8.03 -27.77 5.32
C ASP A 340 -8.24 -27.13 3.92
N ASN A 341 -8.80 -25.91 3.85
CA ASN A 341 -8.86 -25.15 2.62
C ASN A 341 -7.53 -24.45 2.28
N VAL A 342 -6.57 -24.39 3.21
CA VAL A 342 -5.22 -23.87 2.95
C VAL A 342 -4.20 -25.02 2.88
N TYR A 343 -3.36 -25.03 1.84
CA TYR A 343 -2.46 -26.15 1.53
C TYR A 343 -1.03 -25.68 1.22
N LEU A 344 -0.02 -26.34 1.78
CA LEU A 344 1.40 -26.10 1.50
C LEU A 344 2.05 -27.33 0.87
N LYS A 345 2.51 -27.20 -0.37
CA LYS A 345 3.37 -28.17 -1.04
C LYS A 345 4.83 -27.92 -0.68
N ARG A 346 5.42 -28.80 0.12
CA ARG A 346 6.85 -28.73 0.44
C ARG A 346 7.74 -29.14 -0.73
N GLY A 347 8.80 -28.37 -0.97
CA GLY A 347 9.70 -28.53 -2.12
C GLY A 347 11.12 -28.01 -1.86
N GLU A 348 11.55 -27.93 -0.61
CA GLU A 348 12.80 -27.26 -0.19
C GLU A 348 14.10 -27.94 -0.66
N HIS A 349 14.01 -29.10 -1.33
CA HIS A 349 15.15 -29.74 -2.00
C HIS A 349 15.33 -29.24 -3.45
N PHE A 350 14.39 -28.45 -3.95
CA PHE A 350 14.51 -27.79 -5.24
C PHE A 350 14.84 -26.31 -5.08
N PRO A 351 15.72 -25.73 -5.91
CA PRO A 351 15.91 -24.28 -5.99
C PRO A 351 14.64 -23.54 -6.43
N HIS A 352 14.65 -22.21 -6.42
CA HIS A 352 13.52 -21.36 -6.88
C HIS A 352 12.99 -21.73 -8.28
N ASN A 353 11.78 -22.31 -8.37
CA ASN A 353 11.18 -22.75 -9.64
C ASN A 353 9.64 -22.94 -9.58
N TYR A 354 9.03 -23.25 -10.73
CA TYR A 354 7.67 -23.82 -10.84
C TYR A 354 7.70 -25.18 -11.57
N ASN A 355 8.35 -26.15 -10.93
CA ASN A 355 8.64 -27.49 -11.45
C ASN A 355 7.42 -28.41 -11.60
N ALA A 356 7.60 -29.55 -12.28
CA ALA A 356 6.56 -30.54 -12.56
C ALA A 356 5.88 -31.08 -11.29
N VAL A 357 6.64 -31.19 -10.19
CA VAL A 357 6.12 -31.65 -8.89
C VAL A 357 5.13 -30.65 -8.30
N THR A 358 5.44 -29.35 -8.38
CA THR A 358 4.58 -28.27 -7.88
C THR A 358 3.38 -28.05 -8.81
N ARG A 359 3.57 -28.16 -10.12
CA ARG A 359 2.49 -28.15 -11.12
C ARG A 359 1.48 -29.26 -10.86
N SER A 360 1.94 -30.49 -10.66
CA SER A 360 1.09 -31.63 -10.30
C SER A 360 0.30 -31.40 -9.00
N ALA A 361 0.92 -30.76 -8.00
CA ALA A 361 0.24 -30.40 -6.75
C ALA A 361 -0.90 -29.39 -7.00
N PHE A 362 -0.66 -28.35 -7.82
CA PHE A 362 -1.69 -27.40 -8.21
C PHE A 362 -2.83 -28.08 -8.98
N TYR A 363 -2.54 -28.88 -10.01
CA TYR A 363 -3.58 -29.59 -10.77
C TYR A 363 -4.42 -30.50 -9.89
N THR A 364 -3.79 -31.21 -8.95
CA THR A 364 -4.48 -32.10 -8.03
C THR A 364 -5.37 -31.32 -7.06
N PHE A 365 -4.89 -30.18 -6.57
CA PHE A 365 -5.67 -29.26 -5.73
C PHE A 365 -6.88 -28.70 -6.49
N LEU A 366 -6.68 -28.23 -7.72
CA LEU A 366 -7.74 -27.72 -8.59
C LEU A 366 -8.76 -28.82 -8.95
N ASN A 367 -8.31 -30.02 -9.33
CA ASN A 367 -9.16 -31.18 -9.62
C ASN A 367 -10.08 -31.52 -8.44
N LYS A 368 -9.55 -31.52 -7.22
CA LYS A 368 -10.33 -31.76 -5.98
C LYS A 368 -11.39 -30.68 -5.77
N HIS A 369 -10.99 -29.41 -5.80
CA HIS A 369 -11.87 -28.30 -5.41
C HIS A 369 -12.90 -27.95 -6.49
N PHE A 370 -12.56 -28.09 -7.78
CA PHE A 370 -13.50 -27.87 -8.89
C PHE A 370 -14.19 -29.15 -9.36
N LYS A 371 -13.95 -30.28 -8.68
CA LYS A 371 -14.62 -31.57 -8.89
C LYS A 371 -14.54 -32.06 -10.34
N LEU A 372 -13.34 -32.03 -10.93
CA LEU A 372 -13.15 -32.42 -12.34
C LEU A 372 -13.19 -33.94 -12.56
N GLY A 373 -13.16 -34.74 -11.48
CA GLY A 373 -13.35 -36.19 -11.54
C GLY A 373 -12.14 -36.97 -12.10
N LEU A 374 -10.97 -36.33 -12.19
CA LEU A 374 -9.76 -36.99 -12.69
C LEU A 374 -9.09 -37.82 -11.58
N PRO A 375 -8.41 -38.93 -11.92
CA PRO A 375 -7.56 -39.64 -10.97
C PRO A 375 -6.48 -38.72 -10.38
N ALA A 376 -6.22 -38.88 -9.08
CA ALA A 376 -5.18 -38.15 -8.37
C ALA A 376 -3.97 -39.08 -8.07
N PRO A 377 -2.72 -38.59 -8.13
CA PRO A 377 -2.32 -37.23 -8.53
C PRO A 377 -2.49 -36.99 -10.03
N VAL A 378 -2.78 -35.74 -10.42
CA VAL A 378 -2.84 -35.34 -11.82
C VAL A 378 -1.42 -35.04 -12.31
N ILE A 379 -0.98 -35.77 -13.34
CA ILE A 379 0.37 -35.70 -13.90
C ILE A 379 0.28 -35.31 -15.38
N GLU A 380 1.24 -34.49 -15.83
CA GLU A 380 1.36 -34.06 -17.22
C GLU A 380 1.71 -35.23 -18.16
N THR A 381 1.47 -35.05 -19.45
CA THR A 381 1.99 -35.93 -20.50
C THR A 381 2.98 -35.18 -21.37
N ASP A 382 3.91 -35.90 -22.00
CA ASP A 382 4.82 -35.29 -22.96
C ASP A 382 4.07 -34.71 -24.18
N PHE A 383 4.64 -33.66 -24.80
CA PHE A 383 4.13 -33.01 -26.01
C PHE A 383 5.23 -32.16 -26.67
N ALA A 384 5.09 -31.84 -27.96
CA ALA A 384 5.92 -30.82 -28.61
C ALA A 384 5.37 -29.43 -28.31
N PRO A 385 6.14 -28.54 -27.67
CA PRO A 385 5.73 -27.15 -27.53
C PRO A 385 5.61 -26.47 -28.89
N LEU A 386 4.65 -25.56 -29.01
CA LEU A 386 4.53 -24.65 -30.14
C LEU A 386 5.73 -23.69 -30.13
N PRO A 387 6.28 -23.34 -31.30
CA PRO A 387 7.39 -22.41 -31.37
C PRO A 387 6.90 -20.96 -31.19
N PRO A 388 7.78 -20.03 -30.77
CA PRO A 388 7.41 -18.66 -30.39
C PRO A 388 6.60 -17.90 -31.44
N GLU A 389 6.94 -18.05 -32.72
CA GLU A 389 6.29 -17.40 -33.86
C GLU A 389 4.80 -17.77 -34.01
N GLN A 390 4.39 -18.93 -33.50
CA GLN A 390 2.99 -19.33 -33.49
C GLN A 390 2.23 -18.73 -32.29
N LEU A 391 2.94 -18.27 -31.25
CA LEU A 391 2.34 -17.78 -30.02
C LEU A 391 2.33 -16.25 -29.94
N THR A 392 3.24 -15.55 -30.61
CA THR A 392 3.26 -14.07 -30.62
C THR A 392 1.95 -13.49 -31.15
N VAL A 393 1.41 -12.50 -30.44
CA VAL A 393 0.11 -11.89 -30.73
C VAL A 393 0.17 -10.99 -31.96
N TRP A 394 1.26 -10.28 -32.15
CA TRP A 394 1.37 -9.28 -33.20
C TRP A 394 1.78 -9.92 -34.55
N ASP A 395 1.13 -9.48 -35.62
CA ASP A 395 1.41 -9.90 -37.00
C ASP A 395 1.02 -8.79 -37.99
N ASP A 396 1.16 -9.03 -39.30
CA ASP A 396 0.86 -8.02 -40.33
C ASP A 396 -0.63 -7.57 -40.32
N GLN A 397 -1.54 -8.42 -39.84
CA GLN A 397 -2.97 -8.10 -39.72
C GLN A 397 -3.31 -7.46 -38.37
N HIS A 398 -2.49 -7.71 -37.36
CA HIS A 398 -2.62 -7.21 -35.99
C HIS A 398 -1.31 -6.51 -35.58
N PRO A 399 -1.03 -5.30 -36.10
CA PRO A 399 0.26 -4.65 -35.91
C PRO A 399 0.51 -4.29 -34.44
N ALA A 400 1.76 -4.48 -34.01
CA ALA A 400 2.18 -4.16 -32.65
C ALA A 400 2.10 -2.65 -32.36
N PRO A 401 1.79 -2.24 -31.11
CA PRO A 401 1.94 -0.86 -30.69
C PRO A 401 3.42 -0.47 -30.65
N LYS A 402 3.71 0.84 -30.64
CA LYS A 402 5.08 1.34 -30.52
C LYS A 402 5.70 0.86 -29.18
N PRO A 403 6.86 0.17 -29.22
CA PRO A 403 7.50 -0.35 -28.01
C PRO A 403 8.15 0.76 -27.18
N GLY A 404 7.99 0.69 -25.86
CA GLY A 404 8.66 1.57 -24.89
C GLY A 404 8.42 3.07 -25.13
N ASP A 405 7.20 3.46 -25.49
CA ASP A 405 6.88 4.82 -25.96
C ASP A 405 6.66 5.82 -24.79
N PRO A 406 7.52 6.83 -24.61
CA PRO A 406 7.41 7.82 -23.54
C PRO A 406 6.12 8.65 -23.59
N ASP A 407 5.60 8.91 -24.80
CA ASP A 407 4.38 9.70 -24.99
C ASP A 407 3.14 8.90 -24.61
N PHE A 408 3.12 7.60 -24.96
CA PHE A 408 2.12 6.67 -24.45
C PHE A 408 2.15 6.60 -22.92
N GLU A 409 3.33 6.48 -22.31
CA GLU A 409 3.49 6.45 -20.85
C GLU A 409 2.84 7.69 -20.21
N ARG A 410 3.19 8.89 -20.65
CA ARG A 410 2.61 10.15 -20.13
C ARG A 410 1.11 10.21 -20.33
N LYS A 411 0.61 9.81 -21.52
CA LYS A 411 -0.82 9.80 -21.83
C LYS A 411 -1.59 8.85 -20.92
N LEU A 412 -1.05 7.65 -20.68
CA LEU A 412 -1.64 6.66 -19.78
C LEU A 412 -1.72 7.19 -18.35
N LEU A 413 -0.63 7.77 -17.84
CA LEU A 413 -0.62 8.36 -16.50
C LEU A 413 -1.61 9.53 -16.39
N ARG A 414 -1.69 10.39 -17.39
CA ARG A 414 -2.67 11.48 -17.43
C ARG A 414 -4.10 10.97 -17.35
N TRP A 415 -4.43 9.94 -18.13
CA TRP A 415 -5.77 9.34 -18.13
C TRP A 415 -6.18 8.83 -16.73
N PHE A 416 -5.28 8.17 -16.00
CA PHE A 416 -5.57 7.72 -14.63
C PHE A 416 -5.86 8.87 -13.67
N ILE A 417 -5.19 10.02 -13.83
CA ILE A 417 -5.41 11.20 -12.99
C ILE A 417 -6.77 11.80 -13.30
N GLU A 418 -7.06 12.03 -14.58
CA GLU A 418 -8.32 12.61 -15.04
C GLU A 418 -9.52 11.77 -14.59
N ASP A 419 -9.44 10.44 -14.77
CA ASP A 419 -10.46 9.49 -14.32
C ASP A 419 -10.64 9.52 -12.80
N ALA A 420 -9.54 9.43 -12.03
CA ALA A 420 -9.61 9.46 -10.58
C ALA A 420 -10.15 10.80 -10.06
N GLU A 421 -9.70 11.94 -10.60
CA GLU A 421 -10.18 13.26 -10.20
C GLU A 421 -11.68 13.42 -10.46
N GLN A 422 -12.18 12.96 -11.61
CA GLN A 422 -13.61 13.00 -11.92
C GLN A 422 -14.40 12.21 -10.86
N GLN A 423 -13.97 10.98 -10.54
CA GLN A 423 -14.63 10.14 -9.54
C GLN A 423 -14.56 10.76 -8.13
N LEU A 424 -13.41 11.31 -7.73
CA LEU A 424 -13.20 11.90 -6.41
C LEU A 424 -14.02 13.19 -6.23
N ARG A 425 -14.07 14.06 -7.25
CA ARG A 425 -14.91 15.28 -7.21
C ARG A 425 -16.40 14.92 -7.15
N ALA A 426 -16.83 13.90 -7.90
CA ALA A 426 -18.20 13.41 -7.82
C ALA A 426 -18.52 12.88 -6.41
N ALA A 427 -17.65 12.08 -5.80
CA ALA A 427 -17.83 11.59 -4.44
C ALA A 427 -17.84 12.72 -3.40
N ALA A 428 -16.99 13.74 -3.59
CA ALA A 428 -16.87 14.88 -2.69
C ALA A 428 -18.08 15.82 -2.71
N SER A 429 -19.02 15.66 -3.64
CA SER A 429 -20.29 16.38 -3.65
C SER A 429 -21.18 16.06 -2.44
N THR A 430 -20.90 14.97 -1.73
CA THR A 430 -21.59 14.60 -0.49
C THR A 430 -20.60 14.37 0.64
N ARG A 431 -21.03 14.63 1.88
CA ARG A 431 -20.18 14.38 3.07
C ARG A 431 -19.86 12.90 3.26
N GLU A 432 -20.80 12.00 2.92
CA GLU A 432 -20.58 10.57 2.98
C GLU A 432 -19.55 10.11 1.95
N GLY A 433 -19.71 10.53 0.68
CA GLY A 433 -18.76 10.18 -0.39
C GLY A 433 -17.36 10.73 -0.13
N LEU A 434 -17.26 11.99 0.35
CA LEU A 434 -16.01 12.60 0.81
C LEU A 434 -15.33 11.73 1.88
N ARG A 435 -16.04 11.36 2.95
CA ARG A 435 -15.49 10.54 4.03
C ARG A 435 -15.13 9.12 3.61
N LYS A 436 -16.01 8.46 2.86
CA LYS A 436 -15.85 7.06 2.49
C LYS A 436 -14.71 6.87 1.48
N LEU A 437 -14.68 7.69 0.42
CA LEU A 437 -13.73 7.51 -0.67
C LEU A 437 -12.41 8.25 -0.40
N ILE A 438 -12.47 9.57 -0.24
CA ILE A 438 -11.28 10.41 -0.01
C ILE A 438 -10.73 10.13 1.38
N GLY A 439 -11.58 10.12 2.41
CA GLY A 439 -11.16 9.82 3.79
C GLY A 439 -10.56 8.42 3.93
N GLY A 440 -11.18 7.41 3.31
CA GLY A 440 -10.64 6.04 3.29
C GLY A 440 -9.27 5.93 2.61
N GLY A 441 -9.02 6.72 1.56
CA GLY A 441 -7.72 6.80 0.88
C GLY A 441 -6.67 7.55 1.71
N VAL A 442 -7.04 8.70 2.27
CA VAL A 442 -6.19 9.52 3.16
C VAL A 442 -5.79 8.75 4.41
N GLU A 443 -6.71 7.97 5.00
CA GLU A 443 -6.40 7.11 6.15
C GLU A 443 -5.25 6.13 5.85
N VAL A 444 -5.24 5.51 4.67
CA VAL A 444 -4.15 4.62 4.24
C VAL A 444 -2.86 5.39 3.97
N VAL A 445 -2.96 6.53 3.29
CA VAL A 445 -1.79 7.38 2.95
C VAL A 445 -1.08 7.88 4.22
N ILE A 446 -1.84 8.29 5.23
CA ILE A 446 -1.30 8.63 6.54
C ILE A 446 -0.90 7.38 7.31
N GLY A 447 -1.61 6.26 7.12
CA GLY A 447 -1.29 4.97 7.71
C GLY A 447 -1.68 4.82 9.19
N ARG A 448 -2.39 5.82 9.75
CA ARG A 448 -2.96 5.80 11.10
C ARG A 448 -4.11 6.80 11.21
N ALA A 449 -5.22 6.38 11.79
CA ALA A 449 -6.31 7.26 12.26
C ALA A 449 -6.27 7.38 13.79
N LEU A 450 -6.96 8.37 14.37
CA LEU A 450 -6.96 8.55 15.82
C LEU A 450 -7.49 7.33 16.59
N ALA A 451 -8.47 6.60 16.03
CA ALA A 451 -8.99 5.36 16.62
C ALA A 451 -7.90 4.29 16.84
N HIS A 452 -6.81 4.38 16.08
CA HIS A 452 -5.64 3.52 16.17
C HIS A 452 -4.38 4.33 16.55
N ALA A 453 -4.52 5.45 17.27
CA ALA A 453 -3.38 6.26 17.70
C ALA A 453 -2.49 5.54 18.73
N GLY A 454 -2.99 4.49 19.37
CA GLY A 454 -2.26 3.72 20.39
C GLY A 454 -2.40 4.30 21.80
N GLU A 455 -1.78 3.61 22.74
CA GLU A 455 -1.71 3.99 24.15
C GLU A 455 -0.56 4.95 24.38
N VAL A 456 -0.87 6.15 24.90
CA VAL A 456 0.12 7.19 25.17
C VAL A 456 0.29 7.44 26.67
N GLN A 457 1.51 7.84 27.05
CA GLN A 457 1.90 8.21 28.42
C GLN A 457 2.67 9.53 28.39
N TRP A 458 2.36 10.43 29.32
CA TRP A 458 3.10 11.67 29.51
C TRP A 458 4.08 11.58 30.67
N ASN A 459 5.37 11.76 30.39
CA ASN A 459 6.46 11.75 31.35
C ASN A 459 6.96 13.19 31.57
N VAL A 460 6.59 13.78 32.70
CA VAL A 460 7.06 15.13 33.08
C VAL A 460 8.52 15.06 33.51
N GLU A 461 9.35 15.90 32.92
CA GLU A 461 10.78 15.99 33.24
C GLU A 461 11.09 17.26 34.04
N ASN A 462 10.41 18.36 33.72
CA ASN A 462 10.64 19.66 34.35
C ASN A 462 9.31 20.41 34.52
N ARG A 463 9.16 21.10 35.65
CA ARG A 463 8.00 21.94 35.96
C ARG A 463 8.49 23.22 36.65
N GLN A 464 8.25 24.36 36.02
CA GLN A 464 8.71 25.67 36.50
C GLN A 464 7.57 26.66 36.60
N ASP A 465 7.50 27.35 37.73
CA ASP A 465 6.59 28.47 37.91
C ASP A 465 7.20 29.73 37.28
N ARG A 466 6.49 30.35 36.33
CA ARG A 466 6.94 31.57 35.63
C ARG A 466 6.12 32.80 36.04
N GLY A 467 5.41 32.72 37.17
CA GLY A 467 4.50 33.78 37.64
C GLY A 467 3.13 33.62 37.00
N ASP A 468 2.95 34.16 35.80
CA ASP A 468 1.64 34.20 35.11
C ASP A 468 1.17 32.81 34.62
N TYR A 469 2.11 31.89 34.42
CA TYR A 469 1.86 30.54 33.95
C TYR A 469 2.86 29.55 34.56
N VAL A 470 2.56 28.26 34.43
CA VAL A 470 3.46 27.16 34.76
C VAL A 470 3.96 26.55 33.46
N GLU A 471 5.27 26.46 33.33
CA GLU A 471 5.93 25.76 32.23
C GLU A 471 6.16 24.30 32.61
N ILE A 472 5.76 23.37 31.75
CA ILE A 472 5.97 21.93 31.95
C ILE A 472 6.64 21.36 30.71
N ALA A 473 7.82 20.78 30.87
CA ALA A 473 8.54 20.10 29.80
C ALA A 473 8.61 18.60 30.08
N GLY A 474 8.62 17.80 29.03
CA GLY A 474 8.69 16.35 29.16
C GLY A 474 8.56 15.61 27.84
N THR A 475 8.38 14.30 27.96
CA THR A 475 8.29 13.37 26.83
C THR A 475 6.94 12.67 26.81
N LEU A 476 6.27 12.74 25.66
CA LEU A 476 5.12 11.92 25.35
C LEU A 476 5.63 10.62 24.73
N VAL A 477 5.30 9.49 25.36
CA VAL A 477 5.66 8.15 24.88
C VAL A 477 4.41 7.46 24.38
N ASN A 478 4.41 7.05 23.11
CA ASN A 478 3.41 6.14 22.55
C ASN A 478 3.87 4.70 22.78
N ARG A 479 3.29 4.02 23.76
CA ARG A 479 3.69 2.66 24.18
C ARG A 479 3.33 1.60 23.14
N THR A 480 2.27 1.82 22.36
CA THR A 480 1.85 0.87 21.33
C THR A 480 2.86 0.80 20.19
N TYR A 481 3.45 1.93 19.83
CA TYR A 481 4.34 2.05 18.68
C TYR A 481 5.81 2.30 19.05
N ALA A 482 6.12 2.46 20.34
CA ALA A 482 7.45 2.84 20.85
C ALA A 482 7.98 4.13 20.17
N GLU A 483 7.13 5.17 20.13
CA GLU A 483 7.44 6.47 19.54
C GLU A 483 7.50 7.53 20.64
N GLU A 484 8.37 8.53 20.49
CA GLU A 484 8.52 9.62 21.46
C GLU A 484 8.34 11.01 20.82
N VAL A 485 7.74 11.94 21.58
CA VAL A 485 7.60 13.35 21.19
C VAL A 485 7.94 14.24 22.37
N LYS A 486 8.89 15.17 22.20
CA LYS A 486 9.23 16.13 23.25
C LYS A 486 8.23 17.29 23.23
N LEU A 487 7.62 17.59 24.37
CA LEU A 487 6.62 18.66 24.49
C LEU A 487 7.04 19.73 25.50
N ALA A 488 6.61 20.97 25.25
CA ALA A 488 6.64 22.08 26.20
C ALA A 488 5.24 22.66 26.35
N TRP A 489 4.74 22.72 27.57
CA TRP A 489 3.41 23.21 27.91
C TRP A 489 3.52 24.53 28.65
N LEU A 490 2.78 25.53 28.19
CA LEU A 490 2.55 26.79 28.90
C LEU A 490 1.14 26.74 29.47
N CYS A 491 1.03 26.43 30.76
CA CYS A 491 -0.24 26.23 31.46
C CYS A 491 -0.60 27.48 32.26
N PRO A 492 -1.69 28.21 31.95
CA PRO A 492 -2.10 29.35 32.74
C PRO A 492 -2.50 28.93 34.16
N LYS A 493 -2.32 29.83 35.14
CA LYS A 493 -2.74 29.59 36.53
C LYS A 493 -4.23 29.33 36.67
N ARG A 494 -5.03 29.94 35.78
CA ARG A 494 -6.48 29.74 35.67
C ARG A 494 -6.80 29.30 34.25
N SER A 495 -6.89 27.99 34.05
CA SER A 495 -7.28 27.43 32.75
C SER A 495 -8.80 27.38 32.60
N ASP A 496 -9.29 27.73 31.40
CA ASP A 496 -10.70 27.54 31.03
C ASP A 496 -10.98 26.14 30.44
N GLY A 497 -9.93 25.34 30.25
CA GLY A 497 -9.95 24.00 29.67
C GLY A 497 -9.64 23.95 28.17
N ARG A 498 -9.29 25.06 27.53
CA ARG A 498 -8.82 25.05 26.13
C ARG A 498 -7.36 24.62 26.06
N ALA A 499 -7.05 23.72 25.13
CA ALA A 499 -5.69 23.34 24.77
C ALA A 499 -5.43 23.68 23.30
N VAL A 500 -4.31 24.34 23.02
CA VAL A 500 -3.85 24.69 21.66
C VAL A 500 -2.50 24.02 21.42
N VAL A 501 -2.46 23.05 20.52
CA VAL A 501 -1.21 22.46 20.03
C VAL A 501 -0.62 23.42 19.00
N TRP A 502 0.53 24.00 19.27
CA TRP A 502 1.22 24.99 18.44
C TRP A 502 2.39 24.34 17.71
N LEU A 503 2.26 24.18 16.39
CA LEU A 503 3.20 23.46 15.55
C LEU A 503 3.88 24.39 14.55
N ASP A 504 5.18 24.23 14.40
CA ASP A 504 6.05 25.03 13.53
C ASP A 504 7.29 24.20 13.14
N SER A 505 8.02 24.62 12.09
CA SER A 505 9.25 23.95 11.66
C SER A 505 10.36 23.98 12.73
N ASN A 506 10.37 24.98 13.61
CA ASN A 506 11.32 25.11 14.73
C ASN A 506 10.93 24.28 15.97
N GLY A 507 9.89 23.45 15.89
CA GLY A 507 9.43 22.60 16.99
C GLY A 507 8.92 23.40 18.19
N LYS A 508 9.16 22.91 19.41
CA LYS A 508 8.70 23.55 20.65
C LYS A 508 9.36 24.92 20.91
N SER A 509 10.52 25.19 20.31
CA SER A 509 11.19 26.49 20.38
C SER A 509 10.38 27.61 19.74
N ALA A 510 9.44 27.29 18.84
CA ALA A 510 8.55 28.26 18.20
C ALA A 510 7.58 28.95 19.16
N LEU A 511 7.47 28.49 20.42
CA LEU A 511 6.75 29.19 21.48
C LEU A 511 7.46 30.47 21.94
N ARG A 512 8.74 30.63 21.60
CA ARG A 512 9.62 31.70 22.09
C ARG A 512 10.23 32.53 20.96
N ASN A 513 10.63 33.74 21.30
CA ASN A 513 11.53 34.57 20.50
C ASN A 513 12.98 34.12 20.72
N ALA A 514 13.89 34.65 19.90
CA ALA A 514 15.33 34.35 20.00
C ALA A 514 15.95 34.78 21.35
N ASP A 515 15.37 35.77 22.03
CA ASP A 515 15.79 36.22 23.37
C ASP A 515 15.25 35.34 24.51
N GLY A 516 14.51 34.26 24.19
CA GLY A 516 13.92 33.34 25.15
C GLY A 516 12.57 33.79 25.72
N SER A 517 12.10 35.01 25.44
CA SER A 517 10.76 35.47 25.82
C SER A 517 9.68 34.66 25.08
N VAL A 518 8.52 34.46 25.70
CA VAL A 518 7.38 33.80 25.03
C VAL A 518 6.84 34.74 23.96
N LYS A 519 6.56 34.22 22.75
CA LYS A 519 6.02 35.02 21.65
C LYS A 519 4.73 35.74 22.07
N PRO A 520 4.51 37.00 21.67
CA PRO A 520 3.30 37.75 22.04
C PRO A 520 1.99 37.03 21.69
N ALA A 521 1.91 36.39 20.52
CA ALA A 521 0.75 35.61 20.08
C ALA A 521 0.45 34.42 21.01
N VAL A 522 1.50 33.67 21.36
CA VAL A 522 1.42 32.53 22.30
C VAL A 522 1.04 33.01 23.71
N MET A 523 1.67 34.09 24.20
CA MET A 523 1.36 34.65 25.51
C MET A 523 -0.09 35.13 25.60
N LYS A 524 -0.64 35.70 24.53
CA LYS A 524 -2.04 36.11 24.47
C LYS A 524 -3.02 34.94 24.61
N LEU A 525 -2.69 33.75 24.08
CA LEU A 525 -3.46 32.52 24.33
C LEU A 525 -3.41 32.10 25.80
N VAL A 526 -2.21 32.11 26.38
CA VAL A 526 -1.99 31.74 27.79
C VAL A 526 -2.76 32.68 28.72
N GLN A 527 -2.62 34.00 28.54
CA GLN A 527 -3.36 35.02 29.30
C GLN A 527 -4.87 34.93 29.09
N GLY A 528 -5.31 34.45 27.92
CA GLY A 528 -6.71 34.15 27.62
C GLY A 528 -7.25 32.88 28.29
N GLY A 529 -6.44 32.14 29.04
CA GLY A 529 -6.85 30.92 29.78
C GLY A 529 -6.58 29.60 29.06
N ALA A 530 -6.04 29.64 27.84
CA ALA A 530 -5.71 28.44 27.07
C ALA A 530 -4.33 27.87 27.46
N MET A 531 -4.23 26.55 27.56
CA MET A 531 -2.95 25.85 27.58
C MET A 531 -2.36 25.84 26.19
N VAL A 532 -1.08 26.17 26.05
CA VAL A 532 -0.38 26.09 24.75
C VAL A 532 0.70 25.01 24.81
N ILE A 533 0.69 24.10 23.84
CA ILE A 533 1.60 22.95 23.77
C ILE A 533 2.45 23.07 22.50
N GLY A 534 3.75 23.33 22.66
CA GLY A 534 4.73 23.21 21.59
C GLY A 534 5.30 21.79 21.55
N ALA A 535 5.63 21.30 20.35
CA ALA A 535 6.13 19.94 20.15
C ALA A 535 7.33 19.93 19.20
N ASP A 536 8.33 19.12 19.52
CA ASP A 536 9.33 18.68 18.54
C ASP A 536 8.81 17.40 17.89
N LEU A 537 8.18 17.51 16.72
CA LEU A 537 7.80 16.34 15.93
C LEU A 537 9.07 15.62 15.45
N LEU A 538 8.95 14.39 14.92
CA LEU A 538 10.09 13.58 14.52
C LEU A 538 11.11 14.36 13.67
N PHE A 539 12.38 14.32 14.10
CA PHE A 539 13.49 15.11 13.55
C PHE A 539 13.29 16.64 13.56
N GLN A 540 12.67 17.17 14.61
CA GLN A 540 12.70 18.60 14.96
C GLN A 540 13.42 18.80 16.31
N GLY A 541 13.67 20.05 16.68
CA GLY A 541 14.41 20.40 17.91
C GLY A 541 15.94 20.30 17.78
N GLY A 542 16.43 20.05 16.57
CA GLY A 542 17.85 20.04 16.20
C GLY A 542 18.05 20.59 14.79
N GLU A 543 19.10 20.15 14.10
CA GLU A 543 19.37 20.58 12.72
C GLU A 543 18.21 20.23 11.76
N PRO A 544 17.79 21.17 10.90
CA PRO A 544 16.72 20.91 9.94
C PRO A 544 17.05 19.76 8.99
N VAL A 545 16.12 18.81 8.87
CA VAL A 545 16.22 17.73 7.88
C VAL A 545 15.88 18.27 6.51
N THR A 546 16.81 18.17 5.55
CA THR A 546 16.61 18.56 4.14
C THR A 546 16.23 17.37 3.25
N GLN A 547 16.60 16.15 3.64
CA GLN A 547 16.19 14.90 2.99
C GLN A 547 15.92 13.81 4.02
N THR A 548 14.83 13.06 3.81
CA THR A 548 14.49 11.91 4.64
C THR A 548 15.44 10.72 4.39
N ARG A 549 15.44 9.81 5.37
CA ARG A 549 16.16 8.54 5.32
C ARG A 549 15.50 7.61 4.31
N VAL A 550 16.33 6.81 3.63
CA VAL A 550 15.90 5.75 2.71
C VAL A 550 16.66 4.47 3.02
N VAL A 551 16.10 3.33 2.65
CA VAL A 551 16.84 2.06 2.73
C VAL A 551 18.01 2.08 1.74
N GLU A 552 19.07 1.35 2.06
CA GLU A 552 20.16 1.17 1.10
C GLU A 552 19.65 0.32 -0.08
N ASN A 553 19.65 0.91 -1.28
CA ASN A 553 19.23 0.22 -2.49
C ASN A 553 19.91 0.87 -3.71
N PRO A 554 20.43 0.08 -4.67
CA PRO A 554 21.01 0.65 -5.90
C PRO A 554 19.99 1.32 -6.81
N ARG A 555 18.68 1.11 -6.60
CA ARG A 555 17.59 1.64 -7.41
C ARG A 555 16.90 2.81 -6.71
N GLU A 556 16.77 3.93 -7.42
CA GLU A 556 16.12 5.16 -6.95
C GLU A 556 14.58 5.10 -7.04
N PHE A 557 14.00 4.02 -6.53
CA PHE A 557 12.56 3.80 -6.49
C PHE A 557 12.05 3.99 -5.05
N ALA A 558 11.17 4.98 -4.87
CA ALA A 558 10.58 5.33 -3.58
C ALA A 558 9.89 4.14 -2.90
N GLY A 559 9.27 3.24 -3.67
CA GLY A 559 8.58 2.04 -3.18
C GLY A 559 9.47 1.06 -2.41
N TYR A 560 10.80 1.06 -2.59
CA TYR A 560 11.68 0.23 -1.76
C TYR A 560 11.84 0.75 -0.33
N THR A 561 11.61 2.05 -0.09
CA THR A 561 11.58 2.63 1.26
C THR A 561 10.14 2.73 1.75
N PHE A 562 9.30 3.46 1.05
CA PHE A 562 7.95 3.80 1.50
C PHE A 562 6.92 2.70 1.24
N GLY A 563 7.31 1.62 0.54
CA GLY A 563 6.53 0.39 0.52
C GLY A 563 6.56 -0.36 1.84
N TYR A 564 7.52 -0.06 2.73
CA TYR A 564 7.77 -0.80 3.96
C TYR A 564 7.77 0.09 5.21
N ASN A 565 7.97 1.40 5.05
CA ASN A 565 8.06 2.38 6.13
C ASN A 565 7.12 3.56 5.86
N HIS A 566 6.59 4.16 6.92
CA HIS A 566 5.85 5.43 6.80
C HIS A 566 6.78 6.56 6.33
N ALA A 567 6.28 7.45 5.47
CA ALA A 567 7.00 8.67 5.10
C ALA A 567 7.13 9.62 6.31
N LEU A 568 8.16 10.47 6.33
CA LEU A 568 8.40 11.39 7.45
C LEU A 568 7.19 12.30 7.72
N PHE A 569 6.53 12.78 6.66
CA PHE A 569 5.27 13.53 6.78
C PHE A 569 4.20 12.75 7.57
N ALA A 570 4.01 11.46 7.26
CA ALA A 570 3.05 10.60 7.95
C ALA A 570 3.46 10.35 9.40
N GLN A 571 4.74 10.11 9.67
CA GLN A 571 5.25 9.94 11.03
C GLN A 571 5.06 11.20 11.90
N ARG A 572 5.33 12.39 11.35
CA ARG A 572 5.04 13.66 12.03
C ARG A 572 3.55 13.88 12.25
N THR A 573 2.71 13.40 11.33
CA THR A 573 1.25 13.38 11.53
C THR A 573 0.88 12.45 12.70
N HIS A 574 1.52 11.29 12.84
CA HIS A 574 1.31 10.36 13.97
C HIS A 574 1.70 10.97 15.32
N ASP A 575 2.74 11.80 15.36
CA ASP A 575 3.11 12.55 16.57
C ASP A 575 1.97 13.47 17.01
N VAL A 576 1.37 14.21 16.07
CA VAL A 576 0.20 15.07 16.36
C VAL A 576 -0.99 14.24 16.86
N LEU A 577 -1.26 13.08 16.26
CA LEU A 577 -2.31 12.17 16.74
C LEU A 577 -2.04 11.66 18.16
N SER A 578 -0.78 11.40 18.51
CA SER A 578 -0.39 11.01 19.87
C SER A 578 -0.64 12.14 20.87
N ILE A 579 -0.33 13.39 20.50
CA ILE A 579 -0.63 14.58 21.33
C ILE A 579 -2.14 14.74 21.50
N VAL A 580 -2.93 14.60 20.44
CA VAL A 580 -4.41 14.69 20.51
C VAL A 580 -4.98 13.58 21.39
N SER A 581 -4.47 12.34 21.25
CA SER A 581 -4.84 11.21 22.10
C SER A 581 -4.57 11.54 23.58
N LEU A 582 -3.39 12.08 23.89
CA LEU A 582 -3.04 12.51 25.24
C LEU A 582 -4.04 13.53 25.80
N LEU A 583 -4.40 14.55 25.00
CA LEU A 583 -5.32 15.62 25.42
C LEU A 583 -6.76 15.13 25.59
N ARG A 584 -7.17 14.08 24.88
CA ARG A 584 -8.53 13.50 24.96
C ARG A 584 -8.67 12.36 25.98
N GLN A 585 -7.58 11.78 26.46
CA GLN A 585 -7.63 10.78 27.54
C GLN A 585 -8.15 11.40 28.86
N ALA A 586 -9.33 10.98 29.28
CA ALA A 586 -9.95 11.41 30.53
C ALA A 586 -9.29 10.75 31.76
N LYS A 587 -8.31 11.40 32.41
CA LYS A 587 -8.03 11.19 33.85
C LYS A 587 -7.49 12.48 34.52
N PRO A 588 -8.02 12.90 35.70
CA PRO A 588 -7.76 14.22 36.30
C PRO A 588 -6.53 14.28 37.22
N ASP A 589 -5.90 13.15 37.57
CA ASP A 589 -5.04 13.11 38.76
C ASP A 589 -3.69 13.83 38.60
N SER A 590 -3.34 14.33 37.40
CA SER A 590 -2.10 15.08 37.15
C SER A 590 -2.17 16.13 36.03
N ARG A 591 -3.35 16.36 35.43
CA ARG A 591 -3.50 17.24 34.25
C ARG A 591 -4.66 18.23 34.42
N PRO A 592 -4.51 19.49 33.95
CA PRO A 592 -5.65 20.40 33.87
C PRO A 592 -6.74 19.79 32.98
N SER A 593 -8.02 19.94 33.34
CA SER A 593 -9.12 19.37 32.57
C SER A 593 -9.22 20.00 31.18
N VAL A 594 -8.90 19.25 30.13
CA VAL A 594 -9.06 19.69 28.74
C VAL A 594 -10.51 19.49 28.30
N LYS A 595 -11.17 20.58 27.89
CA LYS A 595 -12.54 20.58 27.35
C LYS A 595 -12.52 20.64 25.83
N THR A 596 -11.62 21.45 25.26
CA THR A 596 -11.48 21.59 23.80
C THR A 596 -10.03 21.51 23.37
N VAL A 597 -9.79 20.88 22.23
CA VAL A 597 -8.49 20.73 21.60
C VAL A 597 -8.49 21.50 20.27
N ALA A 598 -7.56 22.43 20.14
CA ALA A 598 -7.27 23.11 18.89
C ALA A 598 -5.84 22.78 18.43
N VAL A 599 -5.62 22.82 17.11
CA VAL A 599 -4.28 22.70 16.51
C VAL A 599 -4.00 23.95 15.68
N ALA A 600 -2.89 24.61 15.97
CA ALA A 600 -2.34 25.72 15.20
C ALA A 600 -1.08 25.26 14.47
N GLY A 601 -1.02 25.41 13.15
CA GLY A 601 0.10 24.95 12.32
C GLY A 601 0.59 26.02 11.36
N TRP A 602 1.91 26.26 11.37
CA TRP A 602 2.57 27.31 10.59
C TRP A 602 3.63 26.76 9.63
N GLY A 603 3.75 27.38 8.46
CA GLY A 603 4.69 26.94 7.42
C GLY A 603 4.52 25.45 7.10
N ASP A 604 5.61 24.69 7.09
CA ASP A 604 5.60 23.24 6.83
C ASP A 604 4.80 22.43 7.86
N ALA A 605 4.57 22.96 9.06
CA ALA A 605 3.73 22.30 10.05
C ALA A 605 2.22 22.46 9.80
N GLY A 606 1.83 23.44 8.97
CA GLY A 606 0.44 23.64 8.56
C GLY A 606 -0.14 22.41 7.84
N PRO A 607 0.46 21.95 6.72
CA PRO A 607 0.02 20.74 6.04
C PRO A 607 -0.04 19.49 6.95
N ILE A 608 0.89 19.35 7.90
CA ILE A 608 0.89 18.26 8.89
C ILE A 608 -0.32 18.38 9.85
N ALA A 609 -0.63 19.59 10.33
CA ALA A 609 -1.80 19.85 11.15
C ALA A 609 -3.11 19.53 10.40
N VAL A 610 -3.18 19.87 9.11
CA VAL A 610 -4.32 19.51 8.23
C VAL A 610 -4.47 18.00 8.14
N ALA A 611 -3.38 17.27 7.87
CA ALA A 611 -3.41 15.82 7.75
C ALA A 611 -3.86 15.14 9.06
N ALA A 612 -3.34 15.59 10.20
CA ALA A 612 -3.75 15.08 11.51
C ALA A 612 -5.24 15.31 11.76
N ARG A 613 -5.73 16.50 11.41
CA ARG A 613 -7.15 16.84 11.51
C ARG A 613 -8.04 15.99 10.62
N ALA A 614 -7.61 15.71 9.39
CA ALA A 614 -8.36 14.87 8.46
C ALA A 614 -8.64 13.46 9.01
N VAL A 615 -7.72 12.89 9.79
CA VAL A 615 -7.82 11.52 10.34
C VAL A 615 -8.14 11.46 11.86
N ALA A 616 -8.26 12.62 12.52
CA ALA A 616 -8.70 12.75 13.91
C ALA A 616 -10.15 13.24 14.05
N ALA A 617 -10.77 13.68 12.95
CA ALA A 617 -12.16 14.10 12.88
C ALA A 617 -12.56 15.05 14.04
N GLU A 618 -13.55 14.66 14.84
CA GLU A 618 -14.14 15.47 15.92
C GLU A 618 -13.24 15.64 17.15
N ALA A 619 -12.13 14.90 17.24
CA ALA A 619 -11.22 15.05 18.36
C ALA A 619 -10.38 16.34 18.30
N ILE A 620 -10.28 17.00 17.15
CA ILE A 620 -9.75 18.35 17.01
C ILE A 620 -10.93 19.29 16.75
N ASP A 621 -11.32 20.07 17.76
CA ASP A 621 -12.51 20.94 17.70
C ASP A 621 -12.30 22.10 16.73
N ARG A 622 -11.07 22.65 16.72
CA ARG A 622 -10.69 23.82 15.93
C ARG A 622 -9.30 23.68 15.35
N ALA A 623 -9.07 24.26 14.18
CA ALA A 623 -7.72 24.39 13.65
C ALA A 623 -7.46 25.78 13.08
N ALA A 624 -6.26 26.31 13.29
CA ALA A 624 -5.75 27.51 12.64
C ALA A 624 -4.51 27.13 11.84
N VAL A 625 -4.61 27.17 10.51
CA VAL A 625 -3.57 26.59 9.65
C VAL A 625 -3.16 27.57 8.58
N ASP A 626 -1.85 27.80 8.47
CA ASP A 626 -1.23 28.39 7.29
C ASP A 626 -0.64 27.28 6.41
N THR A 627 -1.18 27.13 5.20
CA THR A 627 -0.70 26.10 4.28
C THR A 627 0.52 26.55 3.48
N GLY A 628 0.81 27.86 3.44
CA GLY A 628 1.82 28.45 2.54
C GLY A 628 1.58 28.15 1.05
N GLY A 629 0.37 27.73 0.65
CA GLY A 629 0.08 27.29 -0.72
C GLY A 629 0.71 25.95 -1.09
N PHE A 630 1.14 25.16 -0.09
CA PHE A 630 1.77 23.85 -0.28
C PHE A 630 0.85 22.89 -1.05
N ARG A 631 1.46 22.11 -1.96
CA ARG A 631 0.82 21.04 -2.71
C ARG A 631 1.76 19.86 -2.84
N PHE A 632 1.29 18.65 -2.57
CA PHE A 632 2.08 17.44 -2.73
C PHE A 632 2.50 17.24 -4.19
N GLY A 633 1.61 17.54 -5.15
CA GLY A 633 1.88 17.41 -6.58
C GLY A 633 2.98 18.33 -7.12
N LYS A 634 3.48 19.28 -6.31
CA LYS A 634 4.58 20.19 -6.69
C LYS A 634 5.96 19.70 -6.25
N LEU A 635 6.07 18.62 -5.47
CA LEU A 635 7.35 18.10 -5.00
C LEU A 635 8.05 17.30 -6.10
N LEU A 636 9.33 17.62 -6.35
CA LEU A 636 10.18 16.99 -7.37
C LEU A 636 11.30 16.12 -6.77
N ASP A 637 11.26 15.89 -5.45
CA ASP A 637 12.17 14.98 -4.75
C ASP A 637 11.37 14.06 -3.82
N TYR A 638 11.43 12.74 -4.05
CA TYR A 638 10.78 11.75 -3.20
C TYR A 638 11.44 11.64 -1.82
N ARG A 639 12.62 12.23 -1.64
CA ARG A 639 13.31 12.34 -0.36
C ARG A 639 12.98 13.63 0.38
N HIS A 640 12.19 14.53 -0.19
CA HIS A 640 11.79 15.76 0.49
C HIS A 640 11.05 15.43 1.82
N PRO A 641 11.30 16.13 2.94
CA PRO A 641 10.66 15.85 4.23
C PRO A 641 9.13 15.90 4.22
N MET A 642 8.56 16.72 3.33
CA MET A 642 7.12 16.86 3.11
C MET A 642 6.54 15.90 2.05
N PHE A 643 7.38 15.01 1.48
CA PHE A 643 6.91 14.02 0.52
C PHE A 643 5.99 12.99 1.20
N LEU A 644 4.89 12.70 0.52
CA LEU A 644 3.88 11.74 0.96
C LEU A 644 3.38 10.95 -0.26
N PRO A 645 3.71 9.65 -0.38
CA PRO A 645 3.13 8.82 -1.44
C PRO A 645 1.60 8.86 -1.37
N GLY A 646 0.93 9.05 -2.51
CA GLY A 646 -0.52 9.23 -2.56
C GLY A 646 -1.06 10.57 -2.04
N GLY A 647 -0.21 11.49 -1.58
CA GLY A 647 -0.62 12.77 -1.03
C GLY A 647 -1.35 13.69 -2.01
N ALA A 648 -1.01 13.62 -3.31
CA ALA A 648 -1.65 14.43 -4.35
C ALA A 648 -2.93 13.78 -4.88
N LYS A 649 -3.02 12.45 -4.86
CA LYS A 649 -4.12 11.68 -5.46
C LYS A 649 -5.50 12.10 -4.98
N TYR A 650 -5.66 12.29 -3.68
CA TYR A 650 -6.96 12.50 -3.04
C TYR A 650 -7.35 13.99 -2.99
N LEU A 651 -7.29 14.65 -4.16
CA LEU A 651 -7.50 16.10 -4.33
C LEU A 651 -6.46 16.97 -3.59
N ASP A 652 -5.23 16.46 -3.49
CA ASP A 652 -4.09 17.10 -2.82
C ASP A 652 -4.44 17.57 -1.37
N LEU A 653 -3.68 18.52 -0.81
CA LEU A 653 -3.95 19.09 0.50
C LEU A 653 -5.38 19.64 0.65
N PRO A 654 -6.01 20.30 -0.35
CA PRO A 654 -7.41 20.72 -0.27
C PRO A 654 -8.40 19.60 0.05
N GLY A 655 -8.17 18.38 -0.46
CA GLY A 655 -8.98 17.22 -0.10
C GLY A 655 -8.91 16.88 1.39
N MET A 656 -7.71 16.94 1.98
CA MET A 656 -7.52 16.75 3.42
C MET A 656 -8.17 17.87 4.25
N ILE A 657 -8.10 19.12 3.78
CA ILE A 657 -8.79 20.26 4.44
C ILE A 657 -10.30 20.04 4.45
N ALA A 658 -10.87 19.59 3.31
CA ALA A 658 -12.30 19.35 3.17
C ALA A 658 -12.83 18.21 4.08
N LEU A 659 -12.03 17.17 4.33
CA LEU A 659 -12.42 16.02 5.17
C LEU A 659 -12.81 16.41 6.61
N ALA A 660 -12.23 17.49 7.11
CA ALA A 660 -12.50 18.02 8.45
C ALA A 660 -13.73 18.95 8.51
N ALA A 661 -14.58 18.98 7.48
CA ALA A 661 -15.84 19.70 7.56
C ALA A 661 -16.89 18.95 8.42
N PRO A 662 -17.65 19.65 9.30
CA PRO A 662 -17.74 21.11 9.49
C PRO A 662 -17.03 21.62 10.75
N GLN A 663 -15.95 20.98 11.19
CA GLN A 663 -15.22 21.47 12.36
C GLN A 663 -14.67 22.88 12.06
N SER A 664 -14.53 23.74 13.07
CA SER A 664 -14.13 25.12 12.83
C SER A 664 -12.69 25.21 12.32
N LEU A 665 -12.47 26.00 11.27
CA LEU A 665 -11.19 26.18 10.59
C LEU A 665 -10.92 27.67 10.35
N TRP A 666 -9.75 28.11 10.78
CA TRP A 666 -9.13 29.33 10.30
C TRP A 666 -8.03 28.95 9.30
N LEU A 667 -8.07 29.50 8.09
CA LEU A 667 -7.23 29.08 6.96
C LEU A 667 -6.48 30.28 6.35
N ALA A 668 -5.16 30.16 6.24
CA ALA A 668 -4.28 31.09 5.53
C ALA A 668 -3.40 30.37 4.48
N GLY A 669 -2.77 31.16 3.61
CA GLY A 669 -1.78 30.67 2.64
C GLY A 669 -2.36 30.21 1.29
N GLU A 670 -3.68 30.10 1.15
CA GLU A 670 -4.32 29.62 -0.08
C GLU A 670 -4.55 30.73 -1.14
N GLY A 671 -4.48 32.00 -0.75
CA GLY A 671 -4.87 33.13 -1.61
C GLY A 671 -6.38 33.09 -1.89
N LYS A 672 -6.80 32.38 -2.95
CA LYS A 672 -8.21 32.07 -3.22
C LYS A 672 -8.55 30.72 -2.58
N GLU A 673 -9.67 30.68 -1.85
CA GLU A 673 -10.15 29.44 -1.22
C GLU A 673 -10.32 28.31 -2.25
N PRO A 674 -9.79 27.09 -1.99
CA PRO A 674 -10.03 25.96 -2.86
C PRO A 674 -11.51 25.60 -2.94
N GLU A 675 -12.03 25.43 -4.14
CA GLU A 675 -13.46 25.20 -4.39
C GLU A 675 -14.02 24.00 -3.61
N ILE A 676 -13.24 22.93 -3.48
CA ILE A 676 -13.64 21.72 -2.73
C ILE A 676 -13.80 21.99 -1.23
N VAL A 677 -12.97 22.86 -0.66
CA VAL A 677 -13.04 23.24 0.76
C VAL A 677 -14.30 24.07 0.97
N VAL A 678 -14.53 25.06 0.12
CA VAL A 678 -15.74 25.90 0.17
C VAL A 678 -17.01 25.05 0.05
N ALA A 679 -17.05 24.12 -0.91
CA ALA A 679 -18.19 23.22 -1.11
C ALA A 679 -18.46 22.36 0.13
N ALA A 680 -17.41 21.78 0.72
CA ALA A 680 -17.53 20.93 1.90
C ALA A 680 -18.06 21.68 3.14
N TYR A 681 -17.69 22.95 3.33
CA TYR A 681 -18.13 23.76 4.47
C TYR A 681 -19.50 24.43 4.26
N ARG A 682 -19.82 24.89 3.04
CA ARG A 682 -21.15 25.44 2.71
C ARG A 682 -22.25 24.38 2.77
N GLY A 683 -21.93 23.13 2.41
CA GLY A 683 -22.87 22.00 2.46
C GLY A 683 -23.14 21.47 3.87
N ALA A 684 -22.59 22.08 4.92
CA ALA A 684 -22.65 21.55 6.27
C ALA A 684 -23.42 22.45 7.25
N PRO A 685 -23.95 21.90 8.37
CA PRO A 685 -24.88 22.63 9.25
C PRO A 685 -24.30 23.90 9.92
N LYS A 686 -22.98 24.08 9.91
CA LYS A 686 -22.27 25.24 10.47
C LYS A 686 -21.53 25.97 9.35
N ALA A 687 -22.25 26.67 8.47
CA ALA A 687 -21.67 27.36 7.32
C ALA A 687 -20.59 28.40 7.70
N ASP A 688 -20.67 29.01 8.90
CA ASP A 688 -19.68 29.97 9.42
C ASP A 688 -18.45 29.31 10.10
N ALA A 689 -18.26 28.00 9.91
CA ALA A 689 -17.13 27.28 10.50
C ALA A 689 -15.80 27.54 9.78
N LEU A 690 -15.81 28.10 8.56
CA LEU A 690 -14.60 28.45 7.80
C LEU A 690 -14.33 29.96 7.87
N ALA A 691 -13.16 30.34 8.37
CA ALA A 691 -12.66 31.71 8.37
C ALA A 691 -11.35 31.78 7.58
N THR A 692 -11.35 32.49 6.45
CA THR A 692 -10.16 32.62 5.61
C THR A 692 -9.45 33.94 5.88
N TYR A 693 -8.12 33.89 5.91
CA TYR A 693 -7.25 35.04 6.10
C TYR A 693 -6.46 35.37 4.84
N THR A 694 -6.66 36.60 4.36
CA THR A 694 -5.97 37.17 3.18
C THR A 694 -5.26 38.49 3.52
N GLY A 695 -5.07 38.80 4.80
CA GLY A 695 -4.38 40.01 5.27
C GLY A 695 -2.85 39.90 5.24
N ASP A 696 -2.16 40.88 5.83
CA ASP A 696 -0.69 40.92 5.90
C ASP A 696 -0.11 39.72 6.65
N GLY A 697 1.05 39.21 6.21
CA GLY A 697 1.77 38.14 6.90
C GLY A 697 2.13 38.48 8.34
N ALA A 698 2.41 39.75 8.66
CA ALA A 698 2.78 40.18 10.02
C ALA A 698 1.64 40.02 11.05
N ASP A 699 0.39 40.21 10.61
CA ASP A 699 -0.79 40.13 11.49
C ASP A 699 -1.41 38.71 11.55
N LYS A 700 -0.83 37.76 10.82
CA LYS A 700 -1.37 36.41 10.62
C LYS A 700 -1.56 35.64 11.93
N GLU A 701 -0.50 35.50 12.73
CA GLU A 701 -0.57 34.81 14.03
C GLU A 701 -1.54 35.52 14.98
N ALA A 702 -1.53 36.86 15.00
CA ALA A 702 -2.39 37.66 15.85
C ALA A 702 -3.88 37.47 15.51
N SER A 703 -4.22 37.42 14.22
CA SER A 703 -5.58 37.16 13.73
C SER A 703 -6.07 35.77 14.11
N ALA A 704 -5.23 34.75 13.88
CA ALA A 704 -5.55 33.38 14.26
C ALA A 704 -5.74 33.21 15.77
N VAL A 705 -4.90 33.84 16.59
CA VAL A 705 -5.04 33.82 18.06
C VAL A 705 -6.36 34.47 18.50
N GLN A 706 -6.74 35.61 17.90
CA GLN A 706 -8.05 36.21 18.18
C GLN A 706 -9.19 35.27 17.84
N TRP A 707 -9.08 34.51 16.75
CA TRP A 707 -10.08 33.53 16.35
C TRP A 707 -10.11 32.29 17.28
N LEU A 708 -8.94 31.80 17.71
CA LEU A 708 -8.81 30.67 18.65
C LEU A 708 -9.37 31.00 20.04
N LEU A 709 -9.38 32.29 20.42
CA LEU A 709 -9.90 32.76 21.71
C LEU A 709 -11.41 32.99 21.73
N LYS A 710 -12.07 33.05 20.58
CA LYS A 710 -13.54 32.99 20.47
C LYS A 710 -14.00 31.54 20.65
#